data_AF-A0AA38Z2L0-F1
#
_entry.id   AF-A0AA38Z2L0-F1
#
_cell.length_a   1.000
_cell.length_b   1.000
_cell.length_c   1.000
_cell.angle_alpha   90.00
_cell.angle_beta   90.00
_cell.angle_gamma   90.00
#
_symmetry.space_group_name_H-M   'P 1'
#
loop_
_entity.id
_entity.type
_entity.pdbx_description
1 polymer ?
#
loop_
_entity_poly.entity_id
_entity_poly.type
_entity_poly.pdbx_seq_one_letter_code
_entity_poly.pdbx_strand_id
1 'polypeptide(L)'
;MSLYEDLVAAWVLAKHEWLRLRPLGEELINRLGKQKMYSYCAYDLLFLHFGTSSEVLDHLSGADSGLVGRRHLCSVPATTVSDIAASAIVISSKIAPSVSIGDDSIVYDSSISGGIQIGSQSIVVGVNVPGDSNGIEDNGFRFILPDRHCLWEVPLVGCTGRVIVYCGLHDNPKDSLSRNGTFCGKPWDKVLHDLGIQEGDLWSTTSTHEKCLWNAKIFPILSYFEMLSLAAWLMGLNDRKTKSLLPLWKSSQRVSLEELHRSIDFPHMCIGSSNHQADLAAGIAKACINYGLLGRNLSQLCEDILQKDVSGVKICKDLLDLCSNLQGQNSKILPKSRAYQVQVDLLQACREEKMACELEHKVWAAVADETAAAVRYGFREHVLESSNSTSASACQSSAFDGCVDQSFQHRDVRIELPVRVDFVGGWSDTPPWSLERAGCVLNMSIKLDDCAPVGTSISTTEQTGIEINDDDTMNKVYIEDPTSIATPFNSNDPFRLVKSALLVTGVTRDKFLLSMGLQIHTWTGVPRGTGLGTSSILAAAVVKGLLKITNRDDSNEIVARLVLVLEQLMGTGGGWQDQIGGLYPGIKFTESFPGVPLKLQVIPLMASPQLISDLQQRLLVVFTGQVRPARRVLEKVVTRYLRRDNLLISSIKRLAELARMGREALMNCDLDELGEIMLEAWRLHQELDPYCSNTFVDRLFELADPFCCGYKLVGAGGGGFALLLAKDADSAKKLRDLLQKDPHLEEYGSEFEVKIYNWALF
;
A
#
# COMPACT_ATOMS: atom_id res chain seq x y z
N MET A 1 -1.97 13.29 -37.76
CA MET A 1 -0.50 13.18 -37.93
C MET A 1 0.12 13.32 -36.56
N SER A 2 1.09 12.48 -36.21
CA SER A 2 1.74 12.48 -34.89
C SER A 2 2.94 13.41 -34.91
N LEU A 3 2.90 14.47 -34.09
CA LEU A 3 4.05 15.38 -33.88
C LEU A 3 5.31 14.61 -33.45
N TYR A 4 5.13 13.54 -32.67
CA TYR A 4 6.24 12.69 -32.23
C TYR A 4 6.94 11.97 -33.38
N GLU A 5 6.17 11.47 -34.36
CA GLU A 5 6.76 10.83 -35.55
C GLU A 5 7.58 11.83 -36.36
N ASP A 6 7.07 13.06 -36.51
CA ASP A 6 7.74 14.11 -37.29
C ASP A 6 9.02 14.59 -36.58
N LEU A 7 9.01 14.72 -35.25
CA LEU A 7 10.19 15.04 -34.44
C LEU A 7 11.24 13.94 -34.51
N VAL A 8 10.85 12.68 -34.32
CA VAL A 8 11.76 11.52 -34.41
C VAL A 8 12.34 11.37 -35.81
N ALA A 9 11.51 11.51 -36.84
CA ALA A 9 11.95 11.45 -38.23
C ALA A 9 12.97 12.55 -38.56
N ALA A 10 12.96 13.69 -37.85
CA ALA A 10 13.94 14.75 -38.06
C ALA A 10 15.35 14.37 -37.55
N TRP A 11 15.46 13.57 -36.49
CA TRP A 11 16.74 13.03 -36.01
C TRP A 11 17.23 11.82 -36.81
N VAL A 12 16.32 11.07 -37.44
CA VAL A 12 16.64 9.87 -38.22
C VAL A 12 16.87 10.22 -39.69
N LEU A 13 18.14 10.32 -40.11
CA LEU A 13 18.55 10.64 -41.49
C LEU A 13 17.80 9.85 -42.57
N ALA A 14 17.56 8.56 -42.36
CA ALA A 14 16.85 7.69 -43.31
C ALA A 14 15.36 8.06 -43.52
N LYS A 15 14.78 8.90 -42.65
CA LYS A 15 13.39 9.36 -42.73
C LYS A 15 13.25 10.79 -43.24
N HIS A 16 14.35 11.48 -43.54
CA HIS A 16 14.33 12.87 -43.99
C HIS A 16 13.54 13.09 -45.27
N GLU A 17 13.65 12.18 -46.24
CA GLU A 17 12.92 12.30 -47.51
C GLU A 17 11.41 12.23 -47.31
N TRP A 18 10.94 11.32 -46.46
CA TRP A 18 9.53 11.21 -46.07
C TRP A 18 9.07 12.44 -45.28
N LEU A 19 9.89 12.94 -44.36
CA LEU A 19 9.54 14.09 -43.53
C LEU A 19 9.49 15.41 -44.32
N ARG A 20 10.34 15.60 -45.34
CA ARG A 20 10.31 16.82 -46.20
C ARG A 20 8.94 17.05 -46.85
N LEU A 21 8.19 15.99 -47.12
CA LEU A 21 6.86 16.06 -47.72
C LEU A 21 5.77 16.48 -46.72
N ARG A 22 6.11 16.62 -45.43
CA ARG A 22 5.19 17.02 -44.36
C ARG A 22 5.29 18.50 -44.00
N PRO A 23 4.22 19.09 -43.42
CA PRO A 23 4.27 20.44 -42.90
C PRO A 23 5.40 20.62 -41.88
N LEU A 24 6.19 21.68 -42.01
CA LEU A 24 7.37 21.99 -41.18
C LEU A 24 8.54 20.98 -41.28
N GLY A 25 8.47 19.99 -42.18
CA GLY A 25 9.46 18.92 -42.27
C GLY A 25 10.88 19.41 -42.56
N GLU A 26 11.05 20.35 -43.48
CA GLU A 26 12.36 20.94 -43.77
C GLU A 26 12.92 21.71 -42.57
N GLU A 27 12.08 22.44 -41.84
CA GLU A 27 12.51 23.21 -40.67
C GLU A 27 12.92 22.30 -39.51
N LEU A 28 12.16 21.23 -39.28
CA LEU A 28 12.49 20.19 -38.30
C LEU A 28 13.83 19.51 -38.64
N ILE A 29 14.04 19.10 -39.89
CA ILE A 29 15.32 18.51 -40.34
C ILE A 29 16.48 19.48 -40.09
N ASN A 30 16.31 20.75 -40.43
CA ASN A 30 17.36 21.77 -40.28
C ASN A 30 17.73 22.03 -38.82
N ARG A 31 16.75 22.03 -37.91
CA ARG A 31 16.94 22.32 -36.48
C ARG A 31 17.40 21.09 -35.68
N LEU A 32 16.81 19.93 -35.94
CA LEU A 32 16.99 18.72 -35.14
C LEU A 32 17.96 17.70 -35.77
N GLY A 33 18.02 17.61 -37.10
CA GLY A 33 18.84 16.61 -37.80
C GLY A 33 20.35 16.73 -37.59
N LYS A 34 20.82 17.85 -37.00
CA LYS A 34 22.23 18.06 -36.61
C LYS A 34 22.49 17.82 -35.12
N GLN A 35 21.46 17.57 -34.32
CA GLN A 35 21.59 17.36 -32.88
C GLN A 35 21.95 15.91 -32.57
N LYS A 36 22.78 15.68 -31.55
CA LYS A 36 23.08 14.34 -31.06
C LYS A 36 21.89 13.79 -30.28
N MET A 37 21.42 12.61 -30.66
CA MET A 37 20.42 11.84 -29.91
C MET A 37 21.13 10.81 -29.04
N TYR A 38 20.83 10.80 -27.75
CA TYR A 38 21.21 9.72 -26.85
C TYR A 38 19.97 8.84 -26.66
N SER A 39 20.10 7.54 -26.94
CA SER A 39 19.04 6.56 -26.76
C SER A 39 19.41 5.61 -25.64
N TYR A 40 18.48 5.37 -24.73
CA TYR A 40 18.55 4.28 -23.77
C TYR A 40 17.55 3.19 -24.20
N CYS A 41 18.02 1.95 -24.30
CA CYS A 41 17.14 0.83 -24.62
C CYS A 41 16.62 0.25 -23.30
N ALA A 42 15.31 0.32 -23.10
CA ALA A 42 14.67 -0.24 -21.91
C ALA A 42 14.24 -1.67 -22.19
N TYR A 43 15.15 -2.62 -21.97
CA TYR A 43 14.90 -4.05 -22.21
C TYR A 43 13.85 -4.65 -21.25
N ASP A 44 13.65 -4.03 -20.10
CA ASP A 44 12.74 -4.51 -19.05
C ASP A 44 11.31 -3.93 -19.17
N LEU A 45 11.04 -3.15 -20.23
CA LEU A 45 9.71 -2.60 -20.47
C LEU A 45 8.94 -3.46 -21.47
N LEU A 46 7.71 -3.81 -21.09
CA LEU A 46 6.76 -4.44 -22.00
C LEU A 46 6.05 -3.34 -22.79
N PHE A 47 6.40 -3.20 -24.06
CA PHE A 47 5.80 -2.20 -24.94
C PHE A 47 4.45 -2.70 -25.47
N LEU A 48 3.38 -2.14 -24.93
CA LEU A 48 2.01 -2.43 -25.35
C LEU A 48 1.65 -1.58 -26.57
N HIS A 49 1.41 -2.22 -27.71
CA HIS A 49 0.81 -1.57 -28.88
C HIS A 49 -0.72 -1.62 -28.76
N PHE A 50 -1.39 -0.46 -28.88
CA PHE A 50 -2.86 -0.34 -28.88
C PHE A 50 -3.33 0.06 -30.28
N GLY A 51 -3.21 -0.85 -31.24
CA GLY A 51 -3.57 -0.66 -32.64
C GLY A 51 -4.90 -1.29 -33.03
N THR A 52 -5.30 -2.37 -32.36
CA THR A 52 -6.58 -3.06 -32.60
C THR A 52 -7.28 -3.45 -31.31
N SER A 53 -8.59 -3.68 -31.39
CA SER A 53 -9.40 -4.20 -30.28
C SER A 53 -8.86 -5.56 -29.77
N SER A 54 -8.35 -6.42 -30.66
CA SER A 54 -7.70 -7.68 -30.27
C SER A 54 -6.46 -7.46 -29.41
N GLU A 55 -5.59 -6.51 -29.77
CA GLU A 55 -4.38 -6.24 -28.98
C GLU A 55 -4.73 -5.75 -27.58
N VAL A 56 -5.76 -4.90 -27.45
CA VAL A 56 -6.26 -4.46 -26.13
C VAL A 56 -6.73 -5.64 -25.29
N LEU A 57 -7.43 -6.59 -25.93
CA LEU A 57 -7.91 -7.81 -25.29
C LEU A 57 -6.77 -8.71 -24.83
N ASP A 58 -5.79 -8.95 -25.71
CA ASP A 58 -4.63 -9.80 -25.44
C ASP A 58 -3.79 -9.25 -24.28
N HIS A 59 -3.60 -7.93 -24.21
CA HIS A 59 -2.84 -7.27 -23.14
C HIS A 59 -3.52 -7.39 -21.77
N LEU A 60 -4.85 -7.33 -21.74
CA LEU A 60 -5.61 -7.41 -20.49
C LEU A 60 -5.85 -8.87 -20.06
N SER A 61 -5.90 -9.83 -20.99
CA SER A 61 -6.16 -11.25 -20.73
C SER A 61 -4.91 -12.15 -20.61
N GLY A 62 -3.74 -11.67 -21.07
CA GLY A 62 -2.50 -12.44 -21.09
C GLY A 62 -1.97 -12.91 -19.73
N ALA A 63 -1.04 -13.87 -19.73
CA ALA A 63 -0.50 -14.49 -18.51
C ALA A 63 0.20 -13.50 -17.54
N ASP A 64 0.67 -12.36 -18.06
CA ASP A 64 1.27 -11.26 -17.27
C ASP A 64 0.21 -10.35 -16.61
N SER A 65 -1.09 -10.60 -16.83
CA SER A 65 -2.22 -9.82 -16.28
C SER A 65 -2.39 -9.97 -14.75
N GLY A 66 -1.45 -10.61 -14.03
CA GLY A 66 -1.46 -10.65 -12.57
C GLY A 66 -1.49 -9.26 -11.91
N LEU A 67 -1.16 -8.21 -12.68
CA LEU A 67 -1.15 -6.81 -12.26
C LEU A 67 -2.54 -6.14 -12.25
N VAL A 68 -3.46 -6.49 -13.16
CA VAL A 68 -4.81 -5.91 -13.21
C VAL A 68 -5.82 -6.96 -12.80
N GLY A 69 -6.39 -6.80 -11.60
CA GLY A 69 -7.44 -7.70 -11.14
C GLY A 69 -8.57 -7.78 -12.17
N ARG A 70 -8.95 -8.99 -12.58
CA ARG A 70 -10.02 -9.24 -13.58
C ARG A 70 -11.39 -8.66 -13.20
N ARG A 71 -11.57 -8.29 -11.93
CA ARG A 71 -12.77 -7.66 -11.40
C ARG A 71 -12.35 -6.45 -10.59
N HIS A 72 -12.62 -5.25 -11.11
CA HIS A 72 -12.24 -4.00 -10.47
C HIS A 72 -13.40 -3.01 -10.51
N LEU A 73 -13.67 -2.36 -9.37
CA LEU A 73 -14.75 -1.39 -9.22
C LEU A 73 -16.08 -1.85 -9.87
N CYS A 74 -16.47 -3.09 -9.64
CA CYS A 74 -17.62 -3.68 -10.34
C CYS A 74 -18.68 -4.20 -9.37
N SER A 75 -19.94 -4.16 -9.79
CA SER A 75 -21.06 -4.81 -9.10
C SER A 75 -21.47 -6.03 -9.91
N VAL A 76 -21.17 -7.22 -9.39
CA VAL A 76 -21.43 -8.50 -10.05
C VAL A 76 -22.28 -9.35 -9.12
N PRO A 77 -23.33 -10.02 -9.62
CA PRO A 77 -24.19 -10.82 -8.78
C PRO A 77 -23.49 -12.13 -8.38
N ALA A 78 -24.09 -12.89 -7.47
CA ALA A 78 -23.56 -14.20 -7.11
C ALA A 78 -23.48 -15.12 -8.34
N THR A 79 -22.48 -16.01 -8.38
CA THR A 79 -22.24 -16.93 -9.50
C THR A 79 -23.40 -17.88 -9.78
N THR A 80 -24.31 -18.07 -8.82
CA THR A 80 -25.51 -18.90 -8.97
C THR A 80 -26.59 -18.27 -9.84
N VAL A 81 -26.52 -16.96 -10.12
CA VAL A 81 -27.56 -16.23 -10.86
C VAL A 81 -27.06 -15.58 -12.15
N SER A 82 -25.77 -15.71 -12.48
CA SER A 82 -25.18 -15.21 -13.74
C SER A 82 -24.00 -16.07 -14.14
N ASP A 83 -23.88 -16.36 -15.43
CA ASP A 83 -22.85 -17.23 -15.99
C ASP A 83 -21.70 -16.38 -16.55
N ILE A 84 -20.76 -16.03 -15.67
CA ILE A 84 -19.63 -15.16 -16.01
C ILE A 84 -18.35 -16.00 -15.93
N ALA A 85 -17.69 -16.18 -17.07
CA ALA A 85 -16.45 -16.92 -17.16
C ALA A 85 -15.38 -16.37 -16.18
N ALA A 86 -14.54 -17.26 -15.65
CA ALA A 86 -13.48 -16.87 -14.71
C ALA A 86 -12.34 -16.07 -15.36
N SER A 87 -12.20 -16.20 -16.68
CA SER A 87 -11.27 -15.46 -17.54
C SER A 87 -11.80 -14.08 -17.92
N ALA A 88 -13.11 -13.84 -17.84
CA ALA A 88 -13.72 -12.56 -18.20
C ALA A 88 -13.27 -11.41 -17.28
N ILE A 89 -13.04 -10.26 -17.90
CA ILE A 89 -12.53 -9.04 -17.28
C ILE A 89 -13.68 -8.04 -17.19
N VAL A 90 -14.04 -7.65 -15.97
CA VAL A 90 -15.14 -6.73 -15.69
C VAL A 90 -14.61 -5.56 -14.87
N ILE A 91 -14.56 -4.38 -15.46
CA ILE A 91 -13.96 -3.19 -14.88
C ILE A 91 -14.98 -2.05 -14.89
N SER A 92 -15.12 -1.35 -13.76
CA SER A 92 -16.00 -0.17 -13.64
C SER A 92 -17.41 -0.44 -14.15
N SER A 93 -17.94 -1.64 -13.92
CA SER A 93 -19.18 -2.09 -14.56
C SER A 93 -20.17 -2.71 -13.57
N LYS A 94 -21.46 -2.57 -13.88
CA LYS A 94 -22.56 -3.20 -13.17
C LYS A 94 -23.17 -4.31 -14.02
N ILE A 95 -23.23 -5.51 -13.47
CA ILE A 95 -23.84 -6.68 -14.10
C ILE A 95 -25.10 -7.06 -13.31
N ALA A 96 -26.24 -7.17 -13.99
CA ALA A 96 -27.48 -7.66 -13.39
C ALA A 96 -27.50 -9.20 -13.35
N PRO A 97 -28.36 -9.81 -12.50
CA PRO A 97 -28.66 -11.24 -12.60
C PRO A 97 -29.11 -11.63 -14.02
N SER A 98 -28.95 -12.89 -14.40
CA SER A 98 -29.24 -13.49 -15.71
C SER A 98 -28.37 -13.03 -16.91
N VAL A 99 -27.32 -12.24 -16.67
CA VAL A 99 -26.32 -11.93 -17.70
C VAL A 99 -25.36 -13.11 -17.87
N SER A 100 -24.91 -13.35 -19.10
CA SER A 100 -23.83 -14.29 -19.39
C SER A 100 -22.67 -13.60 -20.11
N ILE A 101 -21.44 -13.92 -19.73
CA ILE A 101 -20.20 -13.37 -20.30
C ILE A 101 -19.23 -14.52 -20.55
N GLY A 102 -18.90 -14.73 -21.83
CA GLY A 102 -17.99 -15.76 -22.29
C GLY A 102 -16.53 -15.52 -21.94
N ASP A 103 -15.69 -16.50 -22.26
CA ASP A 103 -14.27 -16.50 -21.91
C ASP A 103 -13.51 -15.32 -22.55
N ASP A 104 -12.45 -14.88 -21.85
CA ASP A 104 -11.50 -13.88 -22.33
C ASP A 104 -12.17 -12.61 -22.91
N SER A 105 -13.29 -12.20 -22.33
CA SER A 105 -14.07 -11.03 -22.76
C SER A 105 -13.85 -9.85 -21.82
N ILE A 106 -13.96 -8.63 -22.34
CA ILE A 106 -13.85 -7.39 -21.55
C ILE A 106 -15.18 -6.67 -21.52
N VAL A 107 -15.59 -6.29 -20.31
CA VAL A 107 -16.68 -5.35 -20.07
C VAL A 107 -16.13 -4.18 -19.27
N TYR A 108 -16.19 -2.98 -19.85
CA TYR A 108 -15.66 -1.75 -19.28
C TYR A 108 -16.73 -0.66 -19.23
N ASP A 109 -16.82 0.04 -18.10
CA ASP A 109 -17.67 1.21 -17.90
C ASP A 109 -19.13 1.00 -18.34
N SER A 110 -19.68 -0.20 -18.09
CA SER A 110 -20.95 -0.64 -18.64
C SER A 110 -21.93 -1.06 -17.55
N SER A 111 -23.22 -0.82 -17.77
CA SER A 111 -24.32 -1.32 -16.93
C SER A 111 -25.19 -2.25 -17.76
N ILE A 112 -25.04 -3.55 -17.51
CA ILE A 112 -25.66 -4.62 -18.29
C ILE A 112 -26.87 -5.16 -17.53
N SER A 113 -28.06 -5.00 -18.10
CA SER A 113 -29.32 -5.53 -17.57
C SER A 113 -29.52 -7.01 -17.94
N GLY A 114 -30.52 -7.66 -17.30
CA GLY A 114 -30.81 -9.07 -17.52
C GLY A 114 -31.22 -9.38 -18.98
N GLY A 115 -30.96 -10.61 -19.43
CA GLY A 115 -31.29 -11.05 -20.80
C GLY A 115 -30.21 -10.78 -21.85
N ILE A 116 -29.06 -10.23 -21.45
CA ILE A 116 -27.91 -9.99 -22.33
C ILE A 116 -26.91 -11.15 -22.24
N GLN A 117 -26.47 -11.63 -23.41
CA GLN A 117 -25.43 -12.65 -23.53
C GLN A 117 -24.25 -12.08 -24.32
N ILE A 118 -23.06 -12.12 -23.73
CA ILE A 118 -21.81 -11.71 -24.36
C ILE A 118 -21.01 -12.97 -24.66
N GLY A 119 -20.73 -13.21 -25.94
CA GLY A 119 -19.89 -14.28 -26.42
C GLY A 119 -18.44 -14.13 -25.99
N SER A 120 -17.63 -15.16 -26.27
CA SER A 120 -16.22 -15.22 -25.89
C SER A 120 -15.35 -14.30 -26.76
N GLN A 121 -14.25 -13.81 -26.21
CA GLN A 121 -13.33 -12.87 -26.87
C GLN A 121 -14.04 -11.60 -27.38
N SER A 122 -15.01 -11.10 -26.62
CA SER A 122 -15.79 -9.94 -27.00
C SER A 122 -15.50 -8.73 -26.11
N ILE A 123 -15.71 -7.53 -26.65
CA ILE A 123 -15.41 -6.27 -25.96
C ILE A 123 -16.66 -5.41 -25.87
N VAL A 124 -17.02 -5.00 -24.66
CA VAL A 124 -18.17 -4.15 -24.38
C VAL A 124 -17.72 -2.91 -23.61
N VAL A 125 -18.01 -1.72 -24.13
CA VAL A 125 -17.52 -0.45 -23.57
C VAL A 125 -18.64 0.58 -23.51
N GLY A 126 -18.86 1.16 -22.33
CA GLY A 126 -19.80 2.28 -22.16
C GLY A 126 -21.28 1.92 -22.32
N VAL A 127 -21.62 0.63 -22.46
CA VAL A 127 -22.97 0.19 -22.78
C VAL A 127 -23.83 0.25 -21.52
N ASN A 128 -24.87 1.07 -21.54
CA ASN A 128 -25.79 1.21 -20.43
C ASN A 128 -27.21 0.80 -20.83
N VAL A 129 -27.53 -0.47 -20.65
CA VAL A 129 -28.87 -0.97 -20.95
C VAL A 129 -29.81 -0.61 -19.80
N PRO A 130 -30.85 0.20 -20.04
CA PRO A 130 -31.80 0.57 -19.00
C PRO A 130 -32.40 -0.68 -18.34
N GLY A 131 -32.30 -0.78 -17.02
CA GLY A 131 -33.02 -1.79 -16.26
C GLY A 131 -34.45 -1.34 -15.98
N ASP A 132 -35.37 -2.29 -15.77
CA ASP A 132 -36.72 -1.99 -15.30
C ASP A 132 -36.67 -1.39 -13.88
N SER A 133 -36.77 -0.06 -13.80
CA SER A 133 -36.76 0.70 -12.54
C SER A 133 -38.02 0.48 -11.68
N ASN A 134 -39.03 -0.22 -12.21
CA ASN A 134 -40.27 -0.54 -11.53
C ASN A 134 -40.38 -2.06 -11.52
N GLY A 135 -40.56 -2.70 -10.35
CA GLY A 135 -40.69 -4.15 -10.19
C GLY A 135 -41.95 -4.76 -10.83
N ILE A 136 -42.18 -4.46 -12.10
CA ILE A 136 -43.16 -5.07 -12.99
C ILE A 136 -42.38 -6.03 -13.89
N GLU A 137 -42.89 -7.25 -13.99
CA GLU A 137 -42.28 -8.39 -14.66
C GLU A 137 -41.79 -8.10 -16.09
N ASP A 138 -40.53 -8.52 -16.32
CA ASP A 138 -39.89 -8.99 -17.55
C ASP A 138 -40.55 -8.56 -18.88
N ASN A 139 -40.21 -7.35 -19.34
CA ASN A 139 -40.34 -7.01 -20.75
C ASN A 139 -39.14 -7.51 -21.58
N GLY A 140 -38.58 -8.70 -21.26
CA GLY A 140 -38.14 -9.74 -22.20
C GLY A 140 -37.17 -9.39 -23.32
N PHE A 141 -36.48 -8.24 -23.28
CA PHE A 141 -35.54 -7.87 -24.32
C PHE A 141 -34.28 -8.73 -24.18
N ARG A 142 -34.04 -9.57 -25.19
CA ARG A 142 -32.85 -10.42 -25.27
C ARG A 142 -31.92 -9.93 -26.36
N PHE A 143 -30.66 -9.77 -26.01
CA PHE A 143 -29.61 -9.38 -26.94
C PHE A 143 -28.41 -10.30 -26.78
N ILE A 144 -27.86 -10.76 -27.90
CA ILE A 144 -26.69 -11.63 -27.94
C ILE A 144 -25.62 -10.88 -28.72
N LEU A 145 -24.49 -10.60 -28.06
CA LEU A 145 -23.25 -10.23 -28.73
C LEU A 145 -22.49 -11.53 -29.05
N PRO A 146 -22.25 -11.87 -30.32
CA PRO A 146 -21.57 -13.13 -30.64
C PRO A 146 -20.10 -13.13 -30.19
N ASP A 147 -19.47 -14.28 -30.30
CA ASP A 147 -18.02 -14.41 -30.04
C ASP A 147 -17.22 -13.51 -30.98
N ARG A 148 -16.11 -12.96 -30.50
CA ARG A 148 -15.19 -12.10 -31.29
C ARG A 148 -15.86 -10.85 -31.85
N HIS A 149 -16.74 -10.21 -31.08
CA HIS A 149 -17.38 -8.96 -31.47
C HIS A 149 -17.14 -7.85 -30.45
N CYS A 150 -17.16 -6.61 -30.94
CA CYS A 150 -17.08 -5.41 -30.13
C CYS A 150 -18.42 -4.68 -30.16
N LEU A 151 -18.79 -4.10 -29.02
CA LEU A 151 -19.98 -3.27 -28.85
C LEU A 151 -19.61 -2.07 -27.99
N TRP A 152 -19.82 -0.86 -28.48
CA TRP A 152 -19.63 0.34 -27.67
C TRP A 152 -20.69 1.40 -27.93
N GLU A 153 -20.95 2.20 -26.91
CA GLU A 153 -21.94 3.26 -26.92
C GLU A 153 -21.25 4.62 -26.79
N VAL A 154 -21.55 5.57 -27.68
CA VAL A 154 -20.96 6.90 -27.65
C VAL A 154 -21.99 8.02 -27.74
N PRO A 155 -21.83 9.12 -26.98
CA PRO A 155 -22.66 10.30 -27.11
C PRO A 155 -22.21 11.20 -28.26
N LEU A 156 -23.16 11.85 -28.94
CA LEU A 156 -22.90 12.77 -30.05
C LEU A 156 -23.11 14.25 -29.66
N VAL A 157 -22.27 15.14 -30.18
CA VAL A 157 -22.36 16.60 -29.98
C VAL A 157 -23.62 17.16 -30.64
N GLY A 158 -24.36 18.01 -29.91
CA GLY A 158 -25.48 18.79 -30.45
C GLY A 158 -26.79 18.00 -30.68
N CYS A 159 -26.82 16.72 -30.30
CA CYS A 159 -28.01 15.86 -30.30
C CYS A 159 -28.17 15.22 -28.93
N THR A 160 -29.39 14.96 -28.47
CA THR A 160 -29.65 14.15 -27.26
C THR A 160 -29.45 12.65 -27.49
N GLY A 161 -29.04 12.25 -28.69
CA GLY A 161 -28.89 10.86 -29.11
C GLY A 161 -27.51 10.28 -28.81
N ARG A 162 -27.50 8.98 -28.52
CA ARG A 162 -26.29 8.14 -28.47
C ARG A 162 -26.27 7.22 -29.68
N VAL A 163 -25.09 6.72 -30.03
CA VAL A 163 -24.94 5.73 -31.10
C VAL A 163 -24.29 4.48 -30.55
N ILE A 164 -24.86 3.33 -30.92
CA ILE A 164 -24.29 2.03 -30.64
C ILE A 164 -23.50 1.59 -31.86
N VAL A 165 -22.22 1.35 -31.65
CA VAL A 165 -21.27 0.88 -32.65
C VAL A 165 -20.96 -0.58 -32.37
N TYR A 166 -20.89 -1.37 -33.44
CA TYR A 166 -20.61 -2.79 -33.39
C TYR A 166 -19.76 -3.19 -34.60
N CYS A 167 -18.82 -4.08 -34.35
CA CYS A 167 -17.94 -4.65 -35.37
C CYS A 167 -17.33 -5.97 -34.87
N GLY A 168 -16.63 -6.69 -35.73
CA GLY A 168 -15.84 -7.85 -35.34
C GLY A 168 -14.53 -7.41 -34.68
N LEU A 169 -14.04 -8.23 -33.74
CA LEU A 169 -12.80 -7.99 -32.98
C LEU A 169 -11.58 -7.73 -33.89
N HIS A 170 -11.56 -8.36 -35.06
CA HIS A 170 -10.47 -8.29 -36.03
C HIS A 170 -10.80 -7.44 -37.27
N ASP A 171 -11.93 -6.74 -37.29
CA ASP A 171 -12.25 -5.85 -38.41
C ASP A 171 -11.31 -4.63 -38.39
N ASN A 172 -10.54 -4.46 -39.46
CA ASN A 172 -9.76 -3.25 -39.65
C ASN A 172 -10.62 -2.18 -40.34
N PRO A 173 -10.90 -1.03 -39.69
CA PRO A 173 -11.80 -0.02 -40.25
C PRO A 173 -11.38 0.54 -41.61
N LYS A 174 -10.07 0.50 -41.92
CA LYS A 174 -9.50 1.12 -43.11
C LYS A 174 -9.26 0.15 -44.26
N ASP A 175 -9.45 -1.15 -44.05
CA ASP A 175 -9.33 -2.13 -45.12
C ASP A 175 -10.53 -2.01 -46.07
N SER A 176 -10.23 -1.88 -47.36
CA SER A 176 -11.22 -1.59 -48.38
C SER A 176 -11.85 -2.85 -48.96
N LEU A 177 -12.98 -2.68 -49.64
CA LEU A 177 -13.70 -3.75 -50.32
C LEU A 177 -12.80 -4.52 -51.31
N SER A 178 -11.88 -3.83 -51.97
CA SER A 178 -10.91 -4.42 -52.90
C SER A 178 -9.74 -5.14 -52.22
N ARG A 179 -9.54 -4.93 -50.92
CA ARG A 179 -8.48 -5.52 -50.10
C ARG A 179 -9.01 -6.51 -49.05
N ASN A 180 -10.13 -7.18 -49.35
CA ASN A 180 -10.77 -8.14 -48.46
C ASN A 180 -11.19 -7.58 -47.09
N GLY A 181 -11.62 -6.31 -47.04
CA GLY A 181 -12.17 -5.72 -45.82
C GLY A 181 -13.37 -6.52 -45.28
N THR A 182 -13.52 -6.52 -43.96
CA THR A 182 -14.56 -7.27 -43.25
C THR A 182 -15.46 -6.36 -42.41
N PHE A 183 -16.65 -6.86 -42.10
CA PHE A 183 -17.58 -6.30 -41.13
C PHE A 183 -18.26 -7.42 -40.34
N CYS A 184 -18.24 -7.30 -39.01
CA CYS A 184 -18.66 -8.35 -38.08
C CYS A 184 -17.96 -9.69 -38.37
N GLY A 185 -16.67 -9.64 -38.72
CA GLY A 185 -15.86 -10.82 -39.04
C GLY A 185 -16.20 -11.51 -40.36
N LYS A 186 -17.06 -10.91 -41.19
CA LYS A 186 -17.45 -11.43 -42.51
C LYS A 186 -16.97 -10.51 -43.63
N PRO A 187 -16.54 -11.04 -44.79
CA PRO A 187 -16.26 -10.23 -45.98
C PRO A 187 -17.46 -9.37 -46.39
N TRP A 188 -17.20 -8.14 -46.84
CA TRP A 188 -18.26 -7.19 -47.20
C TRP A 188 -19.21 -7.70 -48.29
N ASP A 189 -18.71 -8.39 -49.29
CA ASP A 189 -19.51 -8.98 -50.38
C ASP A 189 -20.59 -9.93 -49.83
N LYS A 190 -20.22 -10.77 -48.86
CA LYS A 190 -21.12 -11.66 -48.16
C LYS A 190 -22.13 -10.91 -47.30
N VAL A 191 -21.70 -9.89 -46.57
CA VAL A 191 -22.60 -9.06 -45.73
C VAL A 191 -23.67 -8.36 -46.59
N LEU A 192 -23.26 -7.74 -47.69
CA LEU A 192 -24.18 -7.06 -48.61
C LEU A 192 -25.19 -8.03 -49.21
N HIS A 193 -24.73 -9.20 -49.64
CA HIS A 193 -25.57 -10.26 -50.18
C HIS A 193 -26.58 -10.79 -49.15
N ASP A 194 -26.11 -11.20 -47.97
CA ASP A 194 -26.94 -11.85 -46.94
C ASP A 194 -28.00 -10.89 -46.37
N LEU A 195 -27.68 -9.59 -46.24
CA LEU A 195 -28.59 -8.59 -45.69
C LEU A 195 -29.41 -7.84 -46.74
N GLY A 196 -29.15 -8.06 -48.04
CA GLY A 196 -29.81 -7.37 -49.14
C GLY A 196 -29.48 -5.87 -49.23
N ILE A 197 -28.33 -5.46 -48.67
CA ILE A 197 -27.85 -4.08 -48.68
C ILE A 197 -27.10 -3.82 -49.99
N GLN A 198 -27.37 -2.68 -50.63
CA GLN A 198 -26.68 -2.25 -51.84
C GLN A 198 -25.53 -1.31 -51.46
N GLU A 199 -24.46 -1.27 -52.27
CA GLU A 199 -23.32 -0.38 -51.99
C GLU A 199 -23.73 1.09 -51.87
N GLY A 200 -24.68 1.53 -52.69
CA GLY A 200 -25.20 2.91 -52.66
C GLY A 200 -26.00 3.25 -51.39
N ASP A 201 -26.39 2.24 -50.60
CA ASP A 201 -27.00 2.47 -49.29
C ASP A 201 -25.96 2.91 -48.24
N LEU A 202 -24.68 2.55 -48.42
CA LEU A 202 -23.58 2.76 -47.45
C LEU A 202 -22.62 3.88 -47.85
N TRP A 203 -22.27 3.96 -49.13
CA TRP A 203 -21.28 4.88 -49.66
C TRP A 203 -21.89 5.80 -50.72
N SER A 204 -21.59 7.10 -50.65
CA SER A 204 -22.03 8.04 -51.66
C SER A 204 -21.29 7.82 -52.98
N THR A 205 -22.03 7.84 -54.09
CA THR A 205 -21.50 7.63 -55.46
C THR A 205 -20.55 8.72 -55.94
N THR A 206 -20.43 9.82 -55.19
CA THR A 206 -19.60 10.99 -55.51
C THR A 206 -18.23 10.99 -54.82
N SER A 207 -17.93 10.02 -53.95
CA SER A 207 -16.67 9.97 -53.20
C SER A 207 -15.58 9.16 -53.93
N THR A 208 -14.39 9.73 -54.09
CA THR A 208 -13.20 9.05 -54.68
C THR A 208 -12.42 8.21 -53.65
N HIS A 209 -12.94 8.04 -52.45
CA HIS A 209 -12.28 7.33 -51.36
C HIS A 209 -12.45 5.81 -51.50
N GLU A 210 -11.46 5.04 -51.04
CA GLU A 210 -11.61 3.58 -50.95
C GLU A 210 -12.79 3.23 -50.02
N LYS A 211 -13.69 2.35 -50.48
CA LYS A 211 -14.89 1.91 -49.73
C LYS A 211 -14.48 0.98 -48.59
N CYS A 212 -14.62 1.41 -47.35
CA CYS A 212 -14.22 0.67 -46.15
C CYS A 212 -15.20 0.92 -45.00
N LEU A 213 -15.02 0.25 -43.86
CA LEU A 213 -15.87 0.44 -42.67
C LEU A 213 -15.75 1.87 -42.10
N TRP A 214 -14.58 2.51 -42.23
CA TRP A 214 -14.33 3.86 -41.72
C TRP A 214 -15.30 4.91 -42.29
N ASN A 215 -15.64 4.81 -43.59
CA ASN A 215 -16.49 5.76 -44.30
C ASN A 215 -17.89 5.22 -44.65
N ALA A 216 -18.24 4.00 -44.23
CA ALA A 216 -19.56 3.40 -44.47
C ALA A 216 -20.61 4.00 -43.52
N LYS A 217 -21.73 4.53 -44.06
CA LYS A 217 -22.86 5.03 -43.25
C LYS A 217 -23.73 3.88 -42.73
N ILE A 218 -23.20 3.14 -41.76
CA ILE A 218 -23.78 1.88 -41.29
C ILE A 218 -24.49 2.00 -39.94
N PHE A 219 -24.07 2.93 -39.07
CA PHE A 219 -24.58 3.01 -37.70
C PHE A 219 -25.82 3.92 -37.62
N PRO A 220 -27.01 3.38 -37.28
CA PRO A 220 -28.25 4.15 -37.21
C PRO A 220 -28.34 4.98 -35.93
N ILE A 221 -29.00 6.13 -36.01
CA ILE A 221 -29.38 6.98 -34.87
C ILE A 221 -30.89 6.83 -34.66
N LEU A 222 -31.28 5.97 -33.70
CA LEU A 222 -32.67 5.65 -33.38
C LEU A 222 -32.84 5.52 -31.86
N SER A 223 -34.00 5.04 -31.40
CA SER A 223 -34.15 4.69 -29.98
C SER A 223 -33.22 3.53 -29.59
N TYR A 224 -32.87 3.45 -28.32
CA TYR A 224 -31.87 2.51 -27.80
C TYR A 224 -32.11 1.04 -28.21
N PHE A 225 -33.34 0.54 -27.99
CA PHE A 225 -33.70 -0.83 -28.31
C PHE A 225 -33.84 -1.10 -29.82
N GLU A 226 -34.19 -0.09 -30.61
CA GLU A 226 -34.18 -0.18 -32.07
C GLU A 226 -32.74 -0.31 -32.60
N MET A 227 -31.81 0.48 -32.05
CA MET A 227 -30.38 0.38 -32.39
C MET A 227 -29.82 -1.00 -32.05
N LEU A 228 -30.11 -1.56 -30.87
CA LEU A 228 -29.68 -2.93 -30.51
C LEU A 228 -30.32 -3.99 -31.41
N SER A 229 -31.59 -3.82 -31.78
CA SER A 229 -32.28 -4.73 -32.70
C SER A 229 -31.65 -4.72 -34.11
N LEU A 230 -31.29 -3.53 -34.60
CA LEU A 230 -30.58 -3.37 -35.87
C LEU A 230 -29.14 -3.90 -35.79
N ALA A 231 -28.44 -3.70 -34.68
CA ALA A 231 -27.11 -4.27 -34.44
C ALA A 231 -27.13 -5.80 -34.53
N ALA A 232 -28.08 -6.45 -33.84
CA ALA A 232 -28.24 -7.91 -33.90
C ALA A 232 -28.55 -8.40 -35.33
N TRP A 233 -29.34 -7.64 -36.10
CA TRP A 233 -29.60 -7.95 -37.51
C TRP A 233 -28.35 -7.79 -38.38
N LEU A 234 -27.59 -6.70 -38.23
CA LEU A 234 -26.37 -6.43 -39.01
C LEU A 234 -25.23 -7.40 -38.69
N MET A 235 -25.19 -7.96 -37.47
CA MET A 235 -24.30 -9.08 -37.12
C MET A 235 -24.76 -10.43 -37.72
N GLY A 236 -25.97 -10.50 -38.28
CA GLY A 236 -26.54 -11.71 -38.91
C GLY A 236 -27.19 -12.69 -37.93
N LEU A 237 -27.76 -12.21 -36.82
CA LEU A 237 -28.44 -13.05 -35.83
C LEU A 237 -29.96 -13.18 -36.08
N ASN A 238 -30.54 -12.31 -36.90
CA ASN A 238 -32.00 -12.13 -37.03
C ASN A 238 -32.51 -12.15 -38.49
N ASP A 239 -32.00 -13.06 -39.33
CA ASP A 239 -32.33 -13.12 -40.77
C ASP A 239 -33.83 -13.22 -41.08
N ARG A 240 -34.62 -13.80 -40.16
CA ARG A 240 -36.08 -13.92 -40.29
C ARG A 240 -36.81 -12.56 -40.24
N LYS A 241 -36.17 -11.51 -39.74
CA LYS A 241 -36.73 -10.14 -39.60
C LYS A 241 -36.19 -9.14 -40.62
N THR A 242 -35.36 -9.57 -41.58
CA THR A 242 -34.76 -8.67 -42.60
C THR A 242 -35.81 -7.84 -43.36
N LYS A 243 -36.98 -8.43 -43.66
CA LYS A 243 -38.08 -7.73 -44.35
C LYS A 243 -38.64 -6.52 -43.60
N SER A 244 -38.56 -6.50 -42.27
CA SER A 244 -39.02 -5.37 -41.45
C SER A 244 -37.88 -4.42 -41.06
N LEU A 245 -36.67 -4.93 -40.86
CA LEU A 245 -35.53 -4.15 -40.34
C LEU A 245 -34.76 -3.40 -41.44
N LEU A 246 -34.66 -3.95 -42.66
CA LEU A 246 -33.97 -3.29 -43.77
C LEU A 246 -34.61 -1.94 -44.16
N PRO A 247 -35.96 -1.82 -44.30
CA PRO A 247 -36.59 -0.53 -44.58
C PRO A 247 -36.37 0.49 -43.45
N LEU A 248 -36.49 0.04 -42.19
CA LEU A 248 -36.23 0.87 -41.02
C LEU A 248 -34.80 1.42 -41.04
N TRP A 249 -33.81 0.54 -41.23
CA TRP A 249 -32.41 0.92 -41.33
C TRP A 249 -32.14 1.90 -42.48
N LYS A 250 -32.68 1.65 -43.68
CA LYS A 250 -32.50 2.54 -44.84
C LYS A 250 -33.08 3.94 -44.60
N SER A 251 -34.24 4.03 -43.95
CA SER A 251 -34.92 5.30 -43.64
C SER A 251 -34.29 6.07 -42.47
N SER A 252 -33.48 5.40 -41.65
CA SER A 252 -32.86 6.02 -40.48
C SER A 252 -31.71 6.95 -40.85
N GLN A 253 -31.50 7.98 -40.03
CA GLN A 253 -30.25 8.75 -40.08
C GLN A 253 -29.10 7.84 -39.67
N ARG A 254 -28.05 7.78 -40.49
CA ARG A 254 -26.90 6.90 -40.29
C ARG A 254 -25.59 7.67 -40.35
N VAL A 255 -24.64 7.25 -39.53
CA VAL A 255 -23.29 7.82 -39.47
C VAL A 255 -22.23 6.76 -39.77
N SER A 256 -21.10 7.22 -40.29
CA SER A 256 -19.87 6.44 -40.43
C SER A 256 -18.95 6.60 -39.21
N LEU A 257 -17.92 5.75 -39.08
CA LEU A 257 -16.91 5.93 -38.03
C LEU A 257 -16.16 7.26 -38.18
N GLU A 258 -15.92 7.73 -39.41
CA GLU A 258 -15.31 9.02 -39.68
C GLU A 258 -16.15 10.19 -39.16
N GLU A 259 -17.45 10.19 -39.47
CA GLU A 259 -18.39 11.21 -38.99
C GLU A 259 -18.54 11.15 -37.47
N LEU A 260 -18.63 9.94 -36.92
CA LEU A 260 -18.70 9.69 -35.48
C LEU A 260 -17.46 10.23 -34.77
N HIS A 261 -16.25 9.92 -35.24
CA HIS A 261 -15.01 10.40 -34.64
C HIS A 261 -14.94 11.95 -34.57
N ARG A 262 -15.55 12.67 -35.51
CA ARG A 262 -15.63 14.14 -35.49
C ARG A 262 -16.73 14.70 -34.59
N SER A 263 -17.69 13.87 -34.19
CA SER A 263 -18.92 14.30 -33.50
C SER A 263 -19.11 13.67 -32.12
N ILE A 264 -18.13 12.91 -31.58
CA ILE A 264 -18.18 12.40 -30.20
C ILE A 264 -18.17 13.58 -29.21
N ASP A 265 -19.11 13.55 -28.26
CA ASP A 265 -19.10 14.46 -27.11
C ASP A 265 -18.19 13.88 -26.01
N PHE A 266 -16.89 14.11 -26.15
CA PHE A 266 -15.88 13.63 -25.19
C PHE A 266 -16.12 14.16 -23.77
N PRO A 267 -16.42 15.46 -23.54
CA PRO A 267 -16.74 15.94 -22.21
C PRO A 267 -17.91 15.20 -21.56
N HIS A 268 -19.02 15.00 -22.29
CA HIS A 268 -20.17 14.27 -21.76
C HIS A 268 -19.84 12.81 -21.46
N MET A 269 -19.05 12.15 -22.32
CA MET A 269 -18.58 10.78 -22.10
C MET A 269 -17.73 10.67 -20.84
N CYS A 270 -16.75 11.56 -20.64
CA CYS A 270 -15.88 11.57 -19.45
C CYS A 270 -16.68 11.84 -18.17
N ILE A 271 -17.62 12.80 -18.19
CA ILE A 271 -18.50 13.08 -17.05
C ILE A 271 -19.40 11.88 -16.75
N GLY A 272 -19.95 11.25 -17.79
CA GLY A 272 -20.76 10.03 -17.65
C GLY A 272 -20.00 8.88 -17.00
N SER A 273 -18.77 8.63 -17.45
CA SER A 273 -17.88 7.62 -16.90
C SER A 273 -17.53 7.90 -15.43
N SER A 274 -17.13 9.14 -15.12
CA SER A 274 -16.84 9.58 -13.76
C SER A 274 -18.03 9.37 -12.82
N ASN A 275 -19.23 9.76 -13.25
CA ASN A 275 -20.46 9.58 -12.48
C ASN A 275 -20.79 8.09 -12.28
N HIS A 276 -20.60 7.25 -13.29
CA HIS A 276 -20.83 5.81 -13.20
C HIS A 276 -19.90 5.15 -12.18
N GLN A 277 -18.61 5.48 -12.26
CA GLN A 277 -17.59 4.98 -11.32
C GLN A 277 -17.86 5.45 -9.89
N ALA A 278 -18.26 6.71 -9.70
CA ALA A 278 -18.65 7.24 -8.40
C ALA A 278 -19.85 6.47 -7.79
N ASP A 279 -20.86 6.13 -8.60
CA ASP A 279 -22.01 5.34 -8.15
C ASP A 279 -21.63 3.90 -7.77
N LEU A 280 -20.71 3.29 -8.51
CA LEU A 280 -20.15 1.98 -8.17
C LEU A 280 -19.33 2.04 -6.87
N ALA A 281 -18.48 3.05 -6.72
CA ALA A 281 -17.70 3.28 -5.51
C ALA A 281 -18.61 3.47 -4.28
N ALA A 282 -19.69 4.26 -4.41
CA ALA A 282 -20.70 4.43 -3.38
C ALA A 282 -21.38 3.11 -3.01
N GLY A 283 -21.76 2.30 -4.00
CA GLY A 283 -22.35 0.98 -3.77
C GLY A 283 -21.42 0.02 -3.02
N ILE A 284 -20.13 0.01 -3.40
CA ILE A 284 -19.09 -0.81 -2.76
C ILE A 284 -18.84 -0.33 -1.33
N ALA A 285 -18.68 0.97 -1.11
CA ALA A 285 -18.47 1.56 0.22
C ALA A 285 -19.65 1.24 1.16
N LYS A 286 -20.89 1.38 0.66
CA LYS A 286 -22.11 1.02 1.40
C LYS A 286 -22.14 -0.46 1.79
N ALA A 287 -21.77 -1.36 0.88
CA ALA A 287 -21.69 -2.79 1.17
C ALA A 287 -20.60 -3.09 2.21
N CYS A 288 -19.42 -2.50 2.07
CA CYS A 288 -18.32 -2.62 3.05
C CYS A 288 -18.76 -2.21 4.46
N ILE A 289 -19.47 -1.09 4.59
CA ILE A 289 -19.96 -0.58 5.88
C ILE A 289 -21.06 -1.50 6.44
N ASN A 290 -22.06 -1.85 5.63
CA ASN A 290 -23.19 -2.67 6.10
C ASN A 290 -22.78 -4.06 6.58
N TYR A 291 -21.82 -4.71 5.90
CA TYR A 291 -21.37 -6.05 6.26
C TYR A 291 -20.12 -6.05 7.16
N GLY A 292 -19.59 -4.88 7.53
CA GLY A 292 -18.35 -4.78 8.32
C GLY A 292 -17.09 -5.25 7.58
N LEU A 293 -17.13 -5.41 6.25
CA LEU A 293 -16.02 -5.89 5.43
C LEU A 293 -15.09 -4.74 5.03
N LEU A 294 -14.40 -4.15 6.02
CA LEU A 294 -13.55 -2.96 5.86
C LEU A 294 -12.12 -3.28 5.38
N GLY A 295 -11.96 -4.33 4.58
CA GLY A 295 -10.69 -4.73 3.95
C GLY A 295 -10.29 -3.90 2.72
N ARG A 296 -11.19 -3.02 2.24
CA ARG A 296 -10.96 -2.12 1.10
C ARG A 296 -10.44 -0.76 1.55
N ASN A 297 -9.88 -0.01 0.61
CA ASN A 297 -9.46 1.36 0.81
C ASN A 297 -10.64 2.32 0.67
N LEU A 298 -11.28 2.63 1.80
CA LEU A 298 -12.44 3.53 1.82
C LEU A 298 -12.06 4.98 1.53
N SER A 299 -10.84 5.42 1.84
CA SER A 299 -10.35 6.75 1.44
C SER A 299 -10.37 6.91 -0.07
N GLN A 300 -9.84 5.91 -0.81
CA GLN A 300 -9.87 5.93 -2.28
C GLN A 300 -11.30 5.90 -2.82
N LEU A 301 -12.17 5.05 -2.26
CA LEU A 301 -13.57 5.02 -2.68
C LEU A 301 -14.27 6.36 -2.43
N CYS A 302 -13.93 7.08 -1.36
CA CYS A 302 -14.46 8.42 -1.11
C CYS A 302 -13.95 9.42 -2.15
N GLU A 303 -12.68 9.35 -2.54
CA GLU A 303 -12.14 10.18 -3.63
C GLU A 303 -12.87 9.91 -4.95
N ASP A 304 -13.14 8.64 -5.27
CA ASP A 304 -13.90 8.25 -6.47
C ASP A 304 -15.35 8.78 -6.41
N ILE A 305 -16.00 8.72 -5.23
CA ILE A 305 -17.35 9.29 -5.01
C ILE A 305 -17.37 10.81 -5.19
N LEU A 306 -16.32 11.50 -4.75
CA LEU A 306 -16.19 12.95 -4.82
C LEU A 306 -15.92 13.48 -6.23
N GLN A 307 -15.59 12.60 -7.20
CA GLN A 307 -15.54 12.98 -8.62
C GLN A 307 -16.92 13.31 -9.18
N LYS A 308 -17.98 12.82 -8.53
CA LYS A 308 -19.35 13.27 -8.80
C LYS A 308 -19.49 14.69 -8.28
N ASP A 309 -20.25 15.54 -8.98
CA ASP A 309 -20.57 16.92 -8.58
C ASP A 309 -21.21 16.99 -7.17
N VAL A 310 -21.80 18.12 -6.78
CA VAL A 310 -22.34 18.44 -5.42
C VAL A 310 -23.01 17.26 -4.64
N SER A 311 -23.60 16.27 -5.32
CA SER A 311 -24.07 15.01 -4.71
C SER A 311 -23.01 14.12 -4.04
N GLY A 312 -21.73 14.13 -4.44
CA GLY A 312 -20.71 13.23 -3.91
C GLY A 312 -20.51 13.39 -2.40
N VAL A 313 -20.43 14.66 -1.94
CA VAL A 313 -20.35 14.99 -0.50
C VAL A 313 -21.59 14.49 0.26
N LYS A 314 -22.77 14.58 -0.35
CA LYS A 314 -24.01 14.08 0.26
C LYS A 314 -23.97 12.56 0.44
N ILE A 315 -23.48 11.83 -0.55
CA ILE A 315 -23.30 10.36 -0.47
C ILE A 315 -22.35 10.01 0.68
N CYS A 316 -21.22 10.71 0.82
CA CYS A 316 -20.29 10.47 1.93
C CYS A 316 -20.93 10.75 3.29
N LYS A 317 -21.80 11.77 3.42
CA LYS A 317 -22.57 12.04 4.64
C LYS A 317 -23.54 10.91 4.96
N ASP A 318 -24.29 10.44 3.97
CA ASP A 318 -25.20 9.31 4.14
C ASP A 318 -24.45 8.03 4.58
N LEU A 319 -23.23 7.80 4.06
CA LEU A 319 -22.36 6.70 4.48
C LEU A 319 -21.83 6.87 5.92
N LEU A 320 -21.47 8.10 6.30
CA LEU A 320 -21.04 8.42 7.67
C LEU A 320 -22.14 8.14 8.70
N ASP A 321 -23.39 8.46 8.38
CA ASP A 321 -24.54 8.17 9.24
C ASP A 321 -24.71 6.65 9.47
N LEU A 322 -24.42 5.83 8.46
CA LEU A 322 -24.42 4.36 8.59
C LEU A 322 -23.31 3.84 9.52
N CYS A 323 -22.19 4.58 9.64
CA CYS A 323 -21.07 4.16 10.48
C CYS A 323 -21.38 4.15 11.98
N SER A 324 -22.40 4.87 12.44
CA SER A 324 -22.84 4.88 13.84
C SER A 324 -23.18 3.47 14.37
N ASN A 325 -23.61 2.56 13.49
CA ASN A 325 -24.00 1.20 13.83
C ASN A 325 -22.86 0.16 13.75
N LEU A 326 -21.70 0.51 13.15
CA LEU A 326 -20.59 -0.42 12.88
C LEU A 326 -20.02 -1.06 14.17
N GLN A 327 -19.85 -0.26 15.21
CA GLN A 327 -19.21 -0.69 16.46
C GLN A 327 -20.10 -1.61 17.29
N GLY A 328 -21.43 -1.50 17.17
CA GLY A 328 -22.37 -2.34 17.90
C GLY A 328 -22.52 -3.74 17.29
N GLN A 329 -22.56 -3.84 15.96
CA GLN A 329 -22.88 -5.09 15.27
C GLN A 329 -21.67 -6.03 15.07
N ASN A 330 -20.46 -5.47 14.89
CA ASN A 330 -19.28 -6.24 14.46
C ASN A 330 -18.09 -6.16 15.44
N SER A 331 -18.34 -5.83 16.71
CA SER A 331 -17.31 -5.57 17.74
C SER A 331 -16.28 -6.69 17.98
N LYS A 332 -16.60 -7.94 17.63
CA LYS A 332 -15.71 -9.10 17.79
C LYS A 332 -14.79 -9.36 16.59
N ILE A 333 -15.11 -8.81 15.43
CA ILE A 333 -14.44 -9.12 14.16
C ILE A 333 -13.64 -7.91 13.66
N LEU A 334 -14.14 -6.70 13.89
CA LEU A 334 -13.56 -5.47 13.37
C LEU A 334 -12.75 -4.73 14.46
N PRO A 335 -11.45 -4.46 14.24
CA PRO A 335 -10.67 -3.59 15.11
C PRO A 335 -11.30 -2.19 15.22
N LYS A 336 -11.32 -1.63 16.43
CA LYS A 336 -11.84 -0.29 16.73
C LYS A 336 -11.04 0.78 15.99
N SER A 337 -9.72 0.62 15.91
CA SER A 337 -8.81 1.49 15.16
C SER A 337 -9.24 1.62 13.70
N ARG A 338 -9.56 0.50 13.06
CA ARG A 338 -10.05 0.47 11.67
C ARG A 338 -11.42 1.14 11.54
N ALA A 339 -12.33 0.89 12.47
CA ALA A 339 -13.67 1.51 12.46
C ALA A 339 -13.57 3.04 12.57
N TYR A 340 -12.73 3.56 13.46
CA TYR A 340 -12.48 4.99 13.58
C TYR A 340 -11.79 5.56 12.34
N GLN A 341 -10.82 4.86 11.74
CA GLN A 341 -10.15 5.35 10.53
C GLN A 341 -11.17 5.51 9.38
N VAL A 342 -12.12 4.60 9.21
CA VAL A 342 -13.19 4.76 8.19
C VAL A 342 -14.00 6.03 8.43
N GLN A 343 -14.36 6.31 9.68
CA GLN A 343 -15.10 7.52 10.01
C GLN A 343 -14.27 8.78 9.75
N VAL A 344 -12.95 8.75 10.03
CA VAL A 344 -12.02 9.84 9.69
C VAL A 344 -11.99 10.07 8.18
N ASP A 345 -11.82 9.02 7.38
CA ASP A 345 -11.77 9.12 5.91
C ASP A 345 -13.07 9.73 5.35
N LEU A 346 -14.23 9.33 5.88
CA LEU A 346 -15.54 9.90 5.51
C LEU A 346 -15.71 11.36 5.96
N LEU A 347 -15.29 11.71 7.18
CA LEU A 347 -15.34 13.10 7.68
C LEU A 347 -14.46 14.02 6.83
N GLN A 348 -13.28 13.56 6.44
CA GLN A 348 -12.39 14.28 5.52
C GLN A 348 -13.07 14.48 4.16
N ALA A 349 -13.70 13.43 3.61
CA ALA A 349 -14.47 13.53 2.36
C ALA A 349 -15.67 14.50 2.47
N CYS A 350 -16.27 14.60 3.66
CA CYS A 350 -17.35 15.54 3.98
C CYS A 350 -16.86 16.98 4.25
N ARG A 351 -15.55 17.24 4.22
CA ARG A 351 -14.91 18.52 4.56
C ARG A 351 -15.12 18.94 6.02
N GLU A 352 -15.23 17.98 6.92
CA GLU A 352 -15.38 18.18 8.37
C GLU A 352 -14.04 17.98 9.11
N GLU A 353 -13.03 18.78 8.73
CA GLU A 353 -11.64 18.63 9.18
C GLU A 353 -11.49 18.64 10.71
N LYS A 354 -12.23 19.53 11.41
CA LYS A 354 -12.16 19.63 12.87
C LYS A 354 -12.57 18.32 13.55
N MET A 355 -13.67 17.73 13.09
CA MET A 355 -14.18 16.47 13.64
C MET A 355 -13.28 15.29 13.26
N ALA A 356 -12.71 15.30 12.04
CA ALA A 356 -11.72 14.33 11.62
C ALA A 356 -10.49 14.34 12.55
N CYS A 357 -9.91 15.52 12.82
CA CYS A 357 -8.77 15.68 13.72
C CYS A 357 -9.08 15.20 15.15
N GLU A 358 -10.26 15.53 15.69
CA GLU A 358 -10.69 15.04 17.01
C GLU A 358 -10.81 13.52 17.05
N LEU A 359 -11.26 12.89 15.97
CA LEU A 359 -11.45 11.46 15.86
C LEU A 359 -10.15 10.69 15.59
N GLU A 360 -9.17 11.30 14.89
CA GLU A 360 -7.84 10.73 14.68
C GLU A 360 -7.15 10.38 16.02
N HIS A 361 -7.31 11.21 17.05
CA HIS A 361 -6.81 10.87 18.39
C HIS A 361 -7.40 9.57 18.94
N LYS A 362 -8.67 9.26 18.62
CA LYS A 362 -9.31 7.99 19.02
C LYS A 362 -8.81 6.81 18.20
N VAL A 363 -8.43 7.02 16.94
CA VAL A 363 -7.78 5.98 16.12
C VAL A 363 -6.51 5.51 16.83
N TRP A 364 -5.65 6.46 17.20
CA TRP A 364 -4.37 6.16 17.86
C TRP A 364 -4.54 5.54 19.24
N ALA A 365 -5.48 6.05 20.04
CA ALA A 365 -5.84 5.44 21.31
C ALA A 365 -6.32 4.00 21.12
N ALA A 366 -7.13 3.72 20.09
CA ALA A 366 -7.61 2.38 19.80
C ALA A 366 -6.47 1.44 19.35
N VAL A 367 -5.51 1.90 18.53
CA VAL A 367 -4.32 1.10 18.18
C VAL A 367 -3.51 0.74 19.43
N ALA A 368 -3.31 1.71 20.33
CA ALA A 368 -2.63 1.50 21.59
C ALA A 368 -3.35 0.48 22.49
N ASP A 369 -4.67 0.61 22.63
CA ASP A 369 -5.51 -0.29 23.43
C ASP A 369 -5.53 -1.72 22.84
N GLU A 370 -5.68 -1.85 21.52
CA GLU A 370 -5.66 -3.14 20.81
C GLU A 370 -4.32 -3.85 21.00
N THR A 371 -3.22 -3.11 20.89
CA THR A 371 -1.87 -3.62 21.12
C THR A 371 -1.70 -4.04 22.59
N ALA A 372 -2.13 -3.20 23.53
CA ALA A 372 -2.04 -3.52 24.95
C ALA A 372 -2.86 -4.77 25.31
N ALA A 373 -4.06 -4.92 24.75
CA ALA A 373 -4.91 -6.10 24.94
C ALA A 373 -4.26 -7.37 24.36
N ALA A 374 -3.66 -7.27 23.17
CA ALA A 374 -2.96 -8.38 22.53
C ALA A 374 -1.75 -8.89 23.34
N VAL A 375 -1.15 -8.04 24.17
CA VAL A 375 0.05 -8.38 24.93
C VAL A 375 -0.26 -8.82 26.37
N ARG A 376 -1.31 -8.24 26.99
CA ARG A 376 -1.68 -8.51 28.39
C ARG A 376 -2.46 -9.79 28.62
N TYR A 377 -2.95 -10.45 27.58
CA TYR A 377 -3.69 -11.70 27.71
C TYR A 377 -2.84 -12.77 28.43
N GLY A 378 -3.24 -13.10 29.67
CA GLY A 378 -2.54 -14.04 30.56
C GLY A 378 -1.84 -13.42 31.78
N PHE A 379 -1.68 -12.10 31.84
CA PHE A 379 -1.33 -11.39 33.09
C PHE A 379 -2.62 -11.26 33.91
N ARG A 380 -2.68 -11.86 35.10
CA ARG A 380 -3.83 -11.71 36.02
C ARG A 380 -4.27 -10.24 36.12
N GLU A 381 -5.58 -10.02 36.08
CA GLU A 381 -6.34 -8.76 35.96
C GLU A 381 -6.07 -7.64 37.01
N HIS A 382 -4.99 -7.65 37.78
CA HIS A 382 -4.81 -6.69 38.88
C HIS A 382 -4.06 -5.40 38.54
N VAL A 383 -3.59 -5.21 37.30
CA VAL A 383 -2.67 -4.09 37.02
C VAL A 383 -3.39 -2.79 36.64
N LEU A 384 -4.60 -2.78 36.06
CA LEU A 384 -5.13 -1.52 35.48
C LEU A 384 -6.67 -1.39 35.37
N GLU A 385 -7.46 -1.94 36.31
CA GLU A 385 -8.87 -1.51 36.41
C GLU A 385 -8.95 -0.06 36.92
N SER A 386 -9.33 0.83 36.01
CA SER A 386 -9.81 2.17 36.30
C SER A 386 -11.12 2.10 37.10
N SER A 387 -11.19 2.86 38.17
CA SER A 387 -12.39 3.17 38.95
C SER A 387 -13.58 3.53 38.06
N ASN A 388 -14.54 2.61 37.90
CA ASN A 388 -15.99 2.87 37.74
C ASN A 388 -16.76 1.57 37.39
N SER A 389 -17.06 0.75 38.39
CA SER A 389 -18.34 0.02 38.47
C SER A 389 -18.44 -0.73 39.80
N THR A 390 -19.55 -0.52 40.47
CA THR A 390 -19.93 -1.11 41.75
C THR A 390 -20.14 -2.62 41.67
N SER A 391 -19.81 -3.28 42.79
CA SER A 391 -20.27 -4.61 43.24
C SER A 391 -19.82 -5.86 42.48
N ALA A 392 -18.96 -6.67 43.12
CA ALA A 392 -19.30 -8.06 43.49
C ALA A 392 -18.24 -8.74 44.39
N SER A 393 -18.77 -9.34 45.46
CA SER A 393 -18.33 -10.52 46.24
C SER A 393 -16.88 -10.65 46.71
N ALA A 394 -16.76 -10.56 48.04
CA ALA A 394 -15.64 -11.06 48.82
C ALA A 394 -15.32 -12.53 48.51
N CYS A 395 -14.13 -12.79 47.95
CA CYS A 395 -13.43 -14.05 48.11
C CYS A 395 -12.30 -13.82 49.13
N GLN A 396 -12.53 -14.32 50.34
CA GLN A 396 -11.53 -14.43 51.39
C GLN A 396 -10.36 -15.27 50.87
N SER A 397 -9.23 -14.64 50.61
CA SER A 397 -7.93 -15.31 50.66
C SER A 397 -7.25 -14.85 51.94
N SER A 398 -6.87 -15.84 52.74
CA SER A 398 -6.32 -15.74 54.09
C SER A 398 -5.24 -14.68 54.20
N ALA A 399 -5.53 -13.62 54.94
CA ALA A 399 -4.55 -12.69 55.47
C ALA A 399 -3.59 -13.46 56.40
N PHE A 400 -2.36 -13.66 55.94
CA PHE A 400 -1.24 -13.73 56.87
C PHE A 400 -0.95 -12.30 57.31
N ASP A 401 -1.61 -11.91 58.40
CA ASP A 401 -1.34 -10.70 59.14
C ASP A 401 -0.04 -10.92 59.91
N GLY A 402 1.03 -10.36 59.36
CA GLY A 402 2.37 -10.39 59.93
C GLY A 402 3.08 -9.13 59.49
N CYS A 403 3.06 -8.12 60.35
CA CYS A 403 3.93 -6.95 60.25
C CYS A 403 5.38 -7.46 60.34
N VAL A 404 5.96 -7.82 59.19
CA VAL A 404 7.38 -8.11 59.08
C VAL A 404 8.05 -6.77 58.91
N ASP A 405 8.72 -6.34 59.97
CA ASP A 405 9.74 -5.31 59.97
C ASP A 405 10.77 -5.67 58.89
N GLN A 406 10.59 -5.15 57.67
CA GLN A 406 11.51 -5.41 56.57
C GLN A 406 12.74 -4.55 56.83
N SER A 407 13.76 -5.16 57.45
CA SER A 407 15.09 -4.59 57.53
C SER A 407 15.53 -4.14 56.13
N PHE A 408 16.03 -2.90 56.04
CA PHE A 408 16.52 -2.32 54.80
C PHE A 408 17.54 -3.28 54.16
N GLN A 409 17.20 -3.83 53.01
CA GLN A 409 18.12 -4.61 52.18
C GLN A 409 18.54 -3.74 51.01
N HIS A 410 19.77 -3.24 51.07
CA HIS A 410 20.37 -2.58 49.93
C HIS A 410 20.48 -3.57 48.77
N ARG A 411 19.86 -3.23 47.64
CA ARG A 411 19.94 -3.95 46.38
C ARG A 411 20.38 -2.99 45.32
N ASP A 412 21.25 -3.44 44.44
CA ASP A 412 21.72 -2.70 43.29
C ASP A 412 21.69 -3.61 42.06
N VAL A 413 21.13 -3.10 40.97
CA VAL A 413 20.96 -3.81 39.71
C VAL A 413 21.44 -2.92 38.58
N ARG A 414 22.47 -3.38 37.88
CA ARG A 414 22.96 -2.77 36.65
C ARG A 414 22.59 -3.63 35.44
N ILE A 415 22.01 -3.00 34.41
CA ILE A 415 21.66 -3.63 33.14
C ILE A 415 22.29 -2.83 32.00
N GLU A 416 23.03 -3.51 31.15
CA GLU A 416 23.64 -2.95 29.93
C GLU A 416 23.21 -3.81 28.74
N LEU A 417 22.71 -3.17 27.69
CA LEU A 417 22.18 -3.82 26.50
C LEU A 417 22.88 -3.30 25.22
N PRO A 418 23.10 -4.17 24.23
CA PRO A 418 23.60 -3.77 22.92
C PRO A 418 22.57 -2.94 22.16
N VAL A 419 23.01 -2.26 21.11
CA VAL A 419 22.09 -1.71 20.10
C VAL A 419 21.72 -2.77 19.07
N ARG A 420 20.73 -2.49 18.23
CA ARG A 420 20.31 -3.40 17.16
C ARG A 420 20.40 -2.75 15.80
N VAL A 421 20.81 -3.53 14.81
CA VAL A 421 20.74 -3.19 13.39
C VAL A 421 19.83 -4.18 12.68
N ASP A 422 18.99 -3.72 11.77
CA ASP A 422 18.07 -4.55 11.00
C ASP A 422 18.53 -4.67 9.53
N PHE A 423 18.63 -5.90 9.04
CA PHE A 423 18.91 -6.15 7.63
C PHE A 423 17.63 -5.94 6.81
N VAL A 424 16.52 -6.53 7.23
CA VAL A 424 15.25 -6.49 6.50
C VAL A 424 14.06 -6.88 7.38
N GLY A 425 12.86 -6.49 6.96
CA GLY A 425 11.60 -6.87 7.60
C GLY A 425 10.98 -5.79 8.49
N GLY A 426 11.69 -4.68 8.73
CA GLY A 426 11.15 -3.53 9.47
C GLY A 426 9.79 -3.08 8.92
N TRP A 427 8.95 -2.52 9.80
CA TRP A 427 7.52 -2.20 9.58
C TRP A 427 6.57 -3.38 9.65
N SER A 428 7.00 -4.59 9.32
CA SER A 428 6.15 -5.79 9.53
C SER A 428 5.97 -6.14 11.02
N ASP A 429 6.76 -5.55 11.91
CA ASP A 429 6.66 -5.70 13.36
C ASP A 429 5.69 -4.71 14.03
N THR A 430 5.29 -3.65 13.32
CA THR A 430 4.59 -2.51 13.90
C THR A 430 3.07 -2.76 13.97
N PRO A 431 2.40 -2.62 15.13
CA PRO A 431 0.94 -2.64 15.19
C PRO A 431 0.29 -1.52 14.36
N PRO A 432 -0.88 -1.75 13.74
CA PRO A 432 -1.71 -2.95 13.82
C PRO A 432 -1.30 -4.07 12.85
N TRP A 433 -0.30 -3.89 11.99
CA TRP A 433 0.12 -4.93 11.05
C TRP A 433 0.42 -6.24 11.77
N SER A 434 1.29 -6.20 12.78
CA SER A 434 1.71 -7.40 13.52
C SER A 434 0.59 -8.05 14.33
N LEU A 435 -0.53 -7.36 14.55
CA LEU A 435 -1.72 -7.90 15.21
C LEU A 435 -2.66 -8.61 14.22
N GLU A 436 -2.69 -8.17 12.96
CA GLU A 436 -3.59 -8.68 11.92
C GLU A 436 -2.90 -9.65 10.95
N ARG A 437 -1.58 -9.57 10.82
CA ARG A 437 -0.75 -10.29 9.84
C ARG A 437 0.57 -10.73 10.48
N ALA A 438 1.16 -11.77 9.92
CA ALA A 438 2.49 -12.20 10.34
C ALA A 438 3.53 -11.14 9.97
N GLY A 439 4.37 -10.80 10.95
CA GLY A 439 5.56 -9.98 10.79
C GLY A 439 6.82 -10.83 10.84
N CYS A 440 7.85 -10.44 10.10
CA CYS A 440 9.14 -11.12 10.09
C CYS A 440 10.25 -10.09 10.06
N VAL A 441 11.19 -10.16 11.00
CA VAL A 441 12.35 -9.27 11.05
C VAL A 441 13.63 -10.07 11.21
N LEU A 442 14.61 -9.77 10.37
CA LEU A 442 15.97 -10.27 10.46
C LEU A 442 16.88 -9.14 10.96
N ASN A 443 17.37 -9.28 12.19
CA ASN A 443 18.20 -8.27 12.83
C ASN A 443 19.37 -8.89 13.61
N MET A 444 20.28 -8.02 14.06
CA MET A 444 21.49 -8.39 14.78
C MET A 444 21.73 -7.43 15.93
N SER A 445 22.09 -7.96 17.10
CA SER A 445 22.55 -7.15 18.24
C SER A 445 24.05 -6.91 18.15
N ILE A 446 24.46 -5.64 18.26
CA ILE A 446 25.86 -5.24 18.17
C ILE A 446 26.28 -4.34 19.32
N LYS A 447 27.55 -4.50 19.72
CA LYS A 447 28.28 -3.49 20.49
C LYS A 447 28.88 -2.47 19.53
N LEU A 448 29.00 -1.23 19.99
CA LEU A 448 29.68 -0.16 19.26
C LEU A 448 30.94 0.22 20.04
N ASP A 449 32.09 0.21 19.36
CA ASP A 449 33.41 0.46 19.96
C ASP A 449 33.61 -0.35 21.26
N ASP A 450 33.30 -1.65 21.19
CA ASP A 450 33.33 -2.65 22.28
C ASP A 450 32.43 -2.36 23.50
N CYS A 451 31.59 -1.32 23.43
CA CYS A 451 30.66 -0.94 24.48
C CYS A 451 29.22 -1.35 24.15
N ALA A 452 28.47 -1.76 25.18
CA ALA A 452 27.00 -1.83 25.15
C ALA A 452 26.47 -0.45 25.60
N PRO A 453 26.04 0.43 24.68
CA PRO A 453 25.93 1.85 24.98
C PRO A 453 24.64 2.20 25.76
N VAL A 454 23.67 1.30 25.87
CA VAL A 454 22.37 1.58 26.50
C VAL A 454 22.27 0.84 27.82
N GLY A 455 21.93 1.53 28.90
CA GLY A 455 21.79 0.87 30.20
C GLY A 455 21.08 1.66 31.28
N THR A 456 20.93 1.00 32.42
CA THR A 456 20.39 1.57 33.64
C THR A 456 21.04 0.97 34.89
N SER A 457 21.09 1.75 35.97
CA SER A 457 21.42 1.28 37.32
C SER A 457 20.26 1.62 38.24
N ILE A 458 19.76 0.64 38.98
CA ILE A 458 18.64 0.82 39.90
C ILE A 458 19.07 0.32 41.27
N SER A 459 19.02 1.20 42.28
CA SER A 459 19.38 0.88 43.65
C SER A 459 18.26 1.23 44.63
N THR A 460 18.18 0.50 45.75
CA THR A 460 17.27 0.83 46.85
C THR A 460 17.91 1.86 47.78
N THR A 461 17.10 2.82 48.24
CA THR A 461 17.51 3.91 49.14
C THR A 461 16.71 3.89 50.44
N GLU A 462 17.30 4.39 51.53
CA GLU A 462 16.59 4.55 52.81
C GLU A 462 15.56 5.70 52.76
N GLN A 463 15.83 6.73 51.96
CA GLN A 463 14.88 7.80 51.68
C GLN A 463 13.76 7.26 50.79
N THR A 464 12.51 7.38 51.23
CA THR A 464 11.31 6.98 50.50
C THR A 464 11.10 7.84 49.25
N GLY A 465 10.38 7.32 48.25
CA GLY A 465 10.17 8.01 46.97
C GLY A 465 11.05 7.46 45.84
N ILE A 466 10.99 8.11 44.68
CA ILE A 466 11.73 7.67 43.47
C ILE A 466 12.53 8.83 42.92
N GLU A 467 13.85 8.66 42.86
CA GLU A 467 14.77 9.55 42.18
C GLU A 467 15.11 8.98 40.79
N ILE A 468 15.00 9.80 39.75
CA ILE A 468 15.34 9.43 38.37
C ILE A 468 16.36 10.42 37.82
N ASN A 469 17.47 9.89 37.31
CA ASN A 469 18.58 10.61 36.72
C ASN A 469 18.82 10.11 35.28
N ASP A 470 18.98 11.04 34.34
CA ASP A 470 19.37 10.78 32.95
C ASP A 470 20.75 11.41 32.73
N ASP A 471 21.77 10.55 32.59
CA ASP A 471 23.18 10.96 32.55
C ASP A 471 23.53 11.73 31.28
N ASP A 472 22.80 11.49 30.17
CA ASP A 472 23.09 12.15 28.89
C ASP A 472 22.54 13.58 28.87
N THR A 473 21.38 13.79 29.49
CA THR A 473 20.73 15.11 29.53
C THR A 473 21.02 15.89 30.80
N MET A 474 21.69 15.27 31.78
CA MET A 474 21.94 15.82 33.12
C MET A 474 20.66 16.26 33.84
N ASN A 475 19.52 15.67 33.46
CA ASN A 475 18.24 15.93 34.08
C ASN A 475 18.07 15.04 35.31
N LYS A 476 17.42 15.59 36.33
CA LYS A 476 17.07 14.88 37.56
C LYS A 476 15.64 15.21 37.98
N VAL A 477 14.91 14.21 38.45
CA VAL A 477 13.61 14.41 39.11
C VAL A 477 13.50 13.53 40.34
N TYR A 478 12.88 14.07 41.37
CA TYR A 478 12.52 13.32 42.57
C TYR A 478 11.00 13.31 42.71
N ILE A 479 10.44 12.14 42.93
CA ILE A 479 9.01 11.88 43.04
C ILE A 479 8.73 11.36 44.45
N GLU A 480 8.15 12.22 45.29
CA GLU A 480 7.83 11.89 46.69
C GLU A 480 6.77 10.79 46.80
N ASP A 481 5.69 10.91 46.03
CA ASP A 481 4.60 9.94 45.98
C ASP A 481 4.62 9.16 44.66
N PRO A 482 5.08 7.90 44.63
CA PRO A 482 5.08 7.05 43.43
C PRO A 482 3.69 6.86 42.82
N THR A 483 2.61 7.00 43.59
CA THR A 483 1.24 6.84 43.10
C THR A 483 0.74 8.04 42.31
N SER A 484 1.44 9.19 42.39
CA SER A 484 1.17 10.38 41.57
C SER A 484 1.50 10.18 40.08
N ILE A 485 2.27 9.13 39.74
CA ILE A 485 2.58 8.80 38.34
C ILE A 485 1.32 8.26 37.69
N ALA A 486 0.75 9.01 36.75
CA ALA A 486 -0.45 8.62 36.01
C ALA A 486 -0.38 9.07 34.55
N THR A 487 -1.08 8.35 33.68
CA THR A 487 -1.32 8.74 32.28
C THR A 487 -2.55 9.65 32.17
N PRO A 488 -2.62 10.57 31.18
CA PRO A 488 -1.66 10.80 30.11
C PRO A 488 -0.44 11.63 30.54
N PHE A 489 0.71 11.36 29.95
CA PHE A 489 1.93 12.13 30.19
C PHE A 489 1.99 13.40 29.34
N ASN A 490 2.63 14.45 29.85
CA ASN A 490 2.91 15.66 29.08
C ASN A 490 3.87 15.34 27.91
N SER A 491 3.62 15.92 26.73
CA SER A 491 4.43 15.77 25.51
C SER A 491 5.91 16.11 25.71
N ASN A 492 6.24 16.96 26.69
CA ASN A 492 7.60 17.41 26.99
C ASN A 492 8.21 16.75 28.25
N ASP A 493 7.57 15.75 28.85
CA ASP A 493 8.11 15.05 30.02
C ASP A 493 9.39 14.27 29.66
N PRO A 494 10.58 14.67 30.15
CA PRO A 494 11.85 14.02 29.80
C PRO A 494 11.96 12.60 30.37
N PHE A 495 11.21 12.28 31.43
CA PHE A 495 11.23 10.99 32.12
C PHE A 495 10.03 10.10 31.77
N ARG A 496 9.29 10.41 30.69
CA ARG A 496 8.10 9.64 30.29
C ARG A 496 8.40 8.14 30.17
N LEU A 497 9.56 7.76 29.63
CA LEU A 497 9.96 6.37 29.45
C LEU A 497 10.06 5.63 30.79
N VAL A 498 10.82 6.19 31.74
CA VAL A 498 11.03 5.58 33.06
C VAL A 498 9.72 5.55 33.86
N LYS A 499 8.93 6.63 33.82
CA LYS A 499 7.60 6.67 34.45
C LYS A 499 6.65 5.62 33.87
N SER A 500 6.67 5.43 32.55
CA SER A 500 5.87 4.39 31.89
C SER A 500 6.36 2.98 32.29
N ALA A 501 7.67 2.78 32.43
CA ALA A 501 8.25 1.52 32.93
C ALA A 501 7.76 1.18 34.34
N LEU A 502 7.74 2.18 35.25
CA LEU A 502 7.21 2.03 36.61
C LEU A 502 5.73 1.63 36.61
N LEU A 503 4.93 2.18 35.69
CA LEU A 503 3.51 1.83 35.55
C LEU A 503 3.28 0.43 35.01
N VAL A 504 3.94 0.04 33.90
CA VAL A 504 3.71 -1.28 33.29
C VAL A 504 4.25 -2.42 34.13
N THR A 505 5.32 -2.18 34.89
CA THR A 505 5.84 -3.13 35.87
C THR A 505 4.99 -3.16 37.15
N GLY A 506 4.17 -2.13 37.42
CA GLY A 506 3.34 -2.03 38.62
C GLY A 506 4.15 -1.75 39.91
N VAL A 507 5.41 -1.36 39.78
CA VAL A 507 6.29 -1.06 40.92
C VAL A 507 5.76 0.09 41.77
N THR A 508 5.03 1.05 41.16
CA THR A 508 4.43 2.19 41.87
C THR A 508 3.42 1.80 42.96
N ARG A 509 2.90 0.57 42.93
CA ARG A 509 1.93 0.04 43.91
C ARG A 509 2.54 -0.93 44.91
N ASP A 510 3.85 -1.16 44.85
CA ASP A 510 4.50 -2.09 45.76
C ASP A 510 4.62 -1.50 47.17
N LYS A 511 4.23 -2.31 48.16
CA LYS A 511 4.25 -1.90 49.57
C LYS A 511 5.65 -1.55 50.09
N PHE A 512 6.72 -2.06 49.46
CA PHE A 512 8.08 -1.78 49.90
C PHE A 512 8.46 -0.29 49.69
N LEU A 513 7.81 0.41 48.76
CA LEU A 513 8.04 1.84 48.55
C LEU A 513 7.53 2.73 49.70
N LEU A 514 6.78 2.16 50.65
CA LEU A 514 6.34 2.85 51.86
C LEU A 514 7.47 3.00 52.88
N SER A 515 8.48 2.13 52.85
CA SER A 515 9.59 2.09 53.80
C SER A 515 10.96 2.25 53.15
N MET A 516 11.05 2.20 51.81
CA MET A 516 12.28 2.36 51.04
C MET A 516 12.00 3.18 49.78
N GLY A 517 13.04 3.79 49.20
CA GLY A 517 12.96 4.44 47.89
C GLY A 517 13.77 3.72 46.81
N LEU A 518 13.70 4.28 45.60
CA LEU A 518 14.47 3.82 44.44
C LEU A 518 15.25 4.99 43.85
N GLN A 519 16.49 4.71 43.47
CA GLN A 519 17.29 5.60 42.65
C GLN A 519 17.55 4.92 41.29
N ILE A 520 17.10 5.56 40.21
CA ILE A 520 17.17 5.04 38.84
C ILE A 520 18.09 5.97 38.04
N HIS A 521 19.19 5.43 37.53
CA HIS A 521 20.10 6.11 36.60
C HIS A 521 19.96 5.49 35.22
N THR A 522 19.97 6.32 34.17
CA THR A 522 19.85 5.87 32.78
C THR A 522 20.89 6.57 31.91
N TRP A 523 21.45 5.85 30.93
CA TRP A 523 22.41 6.40 29.98
C TRP A 523 22.25 5.77 28.59
N THR A 524 22.60 6.54 27.57
CA THR A 524 22.63 6.16 26.16
C THR A 524 23.88 6.72 25.48
N GLY A 525 24.87 5.86 25.22
CA GLY A 525 26.12 6.21 24.53
C GLY A 525 25.98 6.50 23.03
N VAL A 526 24.76 6.75 22.55
CA VAL A 526 24.42 7.07 21.15
C VAL A 526 23.23 8.03 21.11
N PRO A 527 23.23 9.06 20.23
CA PRO A 527 22.13 10.02 20.16
C PRO A 527 20.76 9.37 19.93
N ARG A 528 19.70 10.03 20.42
CA ARG A 528 18.31 9.65 20.12
C ARG A 528 18.02 9.95 18.64
N GLY A 529 17.16 9.13 18.01
CA GLY A 529 16.80 9.31 16.59
C GLY A 529 17.87 8.82 15.60
N THR A 530 18.76 7.94 16.05
CA THR A 530 19.82 7.29 15.26
C THR A 530 19.35 6.09 14.46
N GLY A 531 18.10 5.65 14.65
CA GLY A 531 17.56 4.48 13.97
C GLY A 531 17.96 3.13 14.59
N LEU A 532 18.81 3.11 15.62
CA LEU A 532 19.34 1.90 16.31
C LEU A 532 18.43 1.29 17.41
N GLY A 533 17.19 1.77 17.55
CA GLY A 533 16.23 1.26 18.54
C GLY A 533 16.54 1.65 19.99
N THR A 534 17.36 2.68 20.19
CA THR A 534 17.87 3.13 21.49
C THR A 534 16.78 3.36 22.53
N SER A 535 15.67 3.99 22.16
CA SER A 535 14.56 4.24 23.08
C SER A 535 13.91 2.95 23.60
N SER A 536 13.58 2.00 22.71
CA SER A 536 12.93 0.75 23.09
C SER A 536 13.89 -0.16 23.86
N ILE A 537 15.17 -0.14 23.52
CA ILE A 537 16.23 -0.88 24.23
C ILE A 537 16.44 -0.28 25.62
N LEU A 538 16.42 1.05 25.78
CA LEU A 538 16.48 1.68 27.10
C LEU A 538 15.25 1.32 27.93
N ALA A 539 14.05 1.32 27.33
CA ALA A 539 12.85 0.85 27.98
C ALA A 539 12.99 -0.61 28.44
N ALA A 540 13.58 -1.48 27.61
CA ALA A 540 13.87 -2.86 27.97
C ALA A 540 14.86 -2.97 29.14
N ALA A 541 15.92 -2.16 29.17
CA ALA A 541 16.88 -2.14 30.27
C ALA A 541 16.23 -1.72 31.59
N VAL A 542 15.42 -0.65 31.58
CA VAL A 542 14.69 -0.14 32.76
C VAL A 542 13.67 -1.15 33.25
N VAL A 543 12.83 -1.70 32.36
CA VAL A 543 11.84 -2.72 32.74
C VAL A 543 12.52 -3.96 33.32
N LYS A 544 13.61 -4.44 32.69
CA LYS A 544 14.36 -5.60 33.20
C LYS A 544 14.99 -5.32 34.57
N GLY A 545 15.58 -4.14 34.76
CA GLY A 545 16.13 -3.71 36.05
C GLY A 545 15.05 -3.65 37.15
N LEU A 546 13.89 -3.08 36.85
CA LEU A 546 12.76 -2.97 37.78
C LEU A 546 12.21 -4.35 38.19
N LEU A 547 12.07 -5.28 37.23
CA LEU A 547 11.64 -6.65 37.53
C LEU A 547 12.67 -7.37 38.40
N LYS A 548 13.96 -7.21 38.08
CA LYS A 548 15.05 -7.86 38.82
C LYS A 548 15.18 -7.34 40.25
N ILE A 549 15.09 -6.03 40.48
CA ILE A 549 15.20 -5.47 41.85
C ILE A 549 13.99 -5.86 42.73
N THR A 550 12.83 -6.05 42.10
CA THR A 550 11.60 -6.51 42.77
C THR A 550 11.43 -8.03 42.81
N ASN A 551 12.44 -8.81 42.38
CA ASN A 551 12.42 -10.28 42.33
C ASN A 551 11.22 -10.85 41.54
N ARG A 552 10.85 -10.22 40.43
CA ARG A 552 9.83 -10.68 39.48
C ARG A 552 10.49 -11.34 38.28
N ASP A 553 9.70 -12.03 37.45
CA ASP A 553 10.20 -12.68 36.24
C ASP A 553 10.74 -11.64 35.25
N ASP A 554 12.06 -11.63 35.05
CA ASP A 554 12.81 -10.72 34.18
C ASP A 554 13.19 -11.37 32.84
N SER A 555 12.50 -12.45 32.45
CA SER A 555 12.70 -13.12 31.17
C SER A 555 12.53 -12.16 29.99
N ASN A 556 13.34 -12.36 28.95
CA ASN A 556 13.33 -11.49 27.76
C ASN A 556 11.95 -11.44 27.08
N GLU A 557 11.18 -12.52 27.15
CA GLU A 557 9.81 -12.56 26.62
C GLU A 557 8.87 -11.60 27.37
N ILE A 558 8.89 -11.62 28.70
CA ILE A 558 8.07 -10.71 29.53
C ILE A 558 8.51 -9.27 29.34
N VAL A 559 9.83 -9.01 29.36
CA VAL A 559 10.35 -7.66 29.15
C VAL A 559 9.93 -7.12 27.79
N ALA A 560 10.07 -7.90 26.71
CA ALA A 560 9.71 -7.46 25.36
C ALA A 560 8.22 -7.11 25.23
N ARG A 561 7.35 -7.91 25.87
CA ARG A 561 5.90 -7.66 25.96
C ARG A 561 5.59 -6.37 26.74
N LEU A 562 6.17 -6.19 27.92
CA LEU A 562 5.95 -4.98 28.72
C LEU A 562 6.44 -3.72 28.01
N VAL A 563 7.56 -3.79 27.29
CA VAL A 563 8.05 -2.68 26.47
C VAL A 563 7.08 -2.34 25.34
N LEU A 564 6.51 -3.34 24.66
CA LEU A 564 5.51 -3.07 23.62
C LEU A 564 4.30 -2.31 24.20
N VAL A 565 3.82 -2.67 25.39
CA VAL A 565 2.74 -1.93 26.08
C VAL A 565 3.19 -0.53 26.48
N LEU A 566 4.41 -0.40 27.00
CA LEU A 566 5.00 0.85 27.46
C LEU A 566 5.05 1.88 26.33
N GLU A 567 5.48 1.49 25.13
CA GLU A 567 5.58 2.40 23.98
C GLU A 567 4.23 2.94 23.52
N GLN A 568 3.17 2.12 23.63
CA GLN A 568 1.81 2.55 23.36
C GLN A 568 1.32 3.57 24.41
N LEU A 569 1.61 3.34 25.70
CA LEU A 569 1.30 4.30 26.78
C LEU A 569 2.08 5.62 26.62
N MET A 570 3.29 5.57 26.09
CA MET A 570 4.10 6.76 25.81
C MET A 570 3.60 7.58 24.62
N GLY A 571 2.77 6.98 23.76
CA GLY A 571 2.32 7.56 22.50
C GLY A 571 3.40 7.59 21.41
N THR A 572 4.43 6.74 21.50
CA THR A 572 5.43 6.59 20.43
C THR A 572 5.00 5.55 19.39
N GLY A 573 4.21 4.55 19.82
CA GLY A 573 3.52 3.62 18.92
C GLY A 573 4.42 2.59 18.22
N GLY A 574 5.63 2.35 18.74
CA GLY A 574 6.62 1.47 18.11
C GLY A 574 6.22 -0.01 18.03
N GLY A 575 7.00 -0.75 17.24
CA GLY A 575 6.84 -2.19 17.03
C GLY A 575 7.57 -3.04 18.08
N TRP A 576 7.76 -4.33 17.78
CA TRP A 576 8.44 -5.25 18.69
C TRP A 576 9.91 -5.50 18.35
N GLN A 577 10.40 -5.05 17.19
CA GLN A 577 11.73 -5.45 16.72
C GLN A 577 12.89 -4.90 17.56
N ASP A 578 12.73 -3.71 18.15
CA ASP A 578 13.83 -2.95 18.76
C ASP A 578 14.22 -3.58 20.10
N GLN A 579 13.24 -3.83 20.95
CA GLN A 579 13.41 -4.50 22.24
C GLN A 579 13.86 -5.95 22.07
N ILE A 580 13.32 -6.68 21.09
CA ILE A 580 13.82 -8.02 20.76
C ILE A 580 15.28 -7.92 20.31
N GLY A 581 15.56 -6.95 19.43
CA GLY A 581 16.87 -6.60 18.90
C GLY A 581 17.94 -6.44 19.98
N GLY A 582 17.64 -5.73 21.07
CA GLY A 582 18.59 -5.50 22.18
C GLY A 582 18.58 -6.57 23.28
N LEU A 583 17.48 -7.30 23.48
CA LEU A 583 17.38 -8.31 24.55
C LEU A 583 18.02 -9.66 24.20
N TYR A 584 17.94 -10.05 22.94
CA TYR A 584 18.45 -11.34 22.46
C TYR A 584 19.80 -11.14 21.75
N PRO A 585 20.84 -11.90 22.09
CA PRO A 585 22.17 -11.77 21.49
C PRO A 585 22.22 -12.26 20.04
N GLY A 586 23.34 -11.97 19.37
CA GLY A 586 23.64 -12.41 18.02
C GLY A 586 22.67 -11.98 16.91
N ILE A 587 22.75 -12.73 15.80
CA ILE A 587 21.85 -12.63 14.65
C ILE A 587 20.60 -13.45 14.96
N LYS A 588 19.43 -12.90 14.64
CA LYS A 588 18.15 -13.55 14.93
C LYS A 588 17.10 -13.21 13.88
N PHE A 589 16.27 -14.20 13.62
CA PHE A 589 15.06 -14.06 12.83
C PHE A 589 13.87 -14.16 13.77
N THR A 590 13.01 -13.15 13.79
CA THR A 590 11.82 -13.14 14.64
C THR A 590 10.58 -13.16 13.79
N GLU A 591 9.66 -14.08 14.08
CA GLU A 591 8.35 -14.19 13.45
C GLU A 591 7.24 -13.89 14.45
N SER A 592 6.25 -13.10 14.04
CA SER A 592 5.05 -12.84 14.82
C SER A 592 3.88 -13.66 14.31
N PHE A 593 3.12 -14.23 15.24
CA PHE A 593 1.85 -14.88 14.97
C PHE A 593 0.73 -13.93 15.41
N PRO A 594 -0.03 -13.36 14.46
CA PRO A 594 -1.06 -12.37 14.76
C PRO A 594 -2.18 -12.98 15.61
N GLY A 595 -2.80 -12.15 16.44
CA GLY A 595 -3.91 -12.54 17.30
C GLY A 595 -3.83 -11.93 18.71
N VAL A 596 -4.76 -12.37 19.56
CA VAL A 596 -4.81 -12.03 20.98
C VAL A 596 -4.73 -13.36 21.76
N PRO A 597 -3.59 -13.71 22.37
CA PRO A 597 -2.36 -12.92 22.48
C PRO A 597 -1.55 -12.86 21.18
N LEU A 598 -0.82 -11.76 20.99
CA LEU A 598 0.27 -11.68 20.02
C LEU A 598 1.39 -12.60 20.50
N LYS A 599 1.82 -13.54 19.65
CA LYS A 599 2.94 -14.45 19.98
C LYS A 599 4.14 -14.11 19.12
N LEU A 600 5.30 -14.04 19.74
CA LEU A 600 6.58 -13.80 19.06
C LEU A 600 7.44 -15.05 19.20
N GLN A 601 7.99 -15.51 18.08
CA GLN A 601 8.98 -16.58 18.05
C GLN A 601 10.32 -16.01 17.61
N VAL A 602 11.26 -15.94 18.55
CA VAL A 602 12.64 -15.53 18.26
C VAL A 602 13.44 -16.78 17.92
N ILE A 603 14.02 -16.80 16.73
CA ILE A 603 14.86 -17.88 16.21
C ILE A 603 16.30 -17.37 16.12
N PRO A 604 17.18 -17.71 17.09
CA PRO A 604 18.59 -17.39 17.00
C PRO A 604 19.22 -18.07 15.79
N LEU A 605 20.02 -17.33 15.02
CA LEU A 605 20.79 -17.89 13.92
C LEU A 605 22.22 -18.14 14.40
N MET A 606 22.58 -19.41 14.50
CA MET A 606 23.93 -19.83 14.90
C MET A 606 24.90 -19.57 13.74
N ALA A 607 25.49 -18.38 13.71
CA ALA A 607 26.44 -17.99 12.68
C ALA A 607 27.74 -18.80 12.79
N SER A 608 28.24 -19.29 11.65
CA SER A 608 29.55 -19.94 11.60
C SER A 608 30.67 -18.90 11.86
N PRO A 609 31.84 -19.31 12.38
CA PRO A 609 32.97 -18.39 12.56
C PRO A 609 33.38 -17.69 11.25
N GLN A 610 33.21 -18.39 10.12
CA GLN A 610 33.45 -17.85 8.78
C GLN A 610 32.49 -16.69 8.47
N LEU A 611 31.18 -16.90 8.65
CA LEU A 611 30.17 -15.88 8.42
C LEU A 611 30.40 -14.64 9.29
N ILE A 612 30.77 -14.83 10.56
CA ILE A 612 31.08 -13.73 11.49
C ILE A 612 32.29 -12.93 10.98
N SER A 613 33.37 -13.63 10.59
CA SER A 613 34.56 -12.99 10.03
C SER A 613 34.24 -12.21 8.75
N ASP A 614 33.48 -12.79 7.83
CA ASP A 614 33.11 -12.17 6.56
C ASP A 614 32.24 -10.93 6.77
N LEU A 615 31.25 -11.00 7.67
CA LEU A 615 30.47 -9.83 8.08
C LEU A 615 31.34 -8.75 8.70
N GLN A 616 32.24 -9.10 9.63
CA GLN A 616 33.13 -8.13 10.28
C GLN A 616 34.08 -7.43 9.28
N GLN A 617 34.50 -8.14 8.24
CA GLN A 617 35.37 -7.59 7.20
C GLN A 617 34.62 -6.76 6.16
N ARG A 618 33.35 -7.08 5.88
CA ARG A 618 32.58 -6.49 4.77
C ARG A 618 31.54 -5.45 5.18
N LEU A 619 30.97 -5.54 6.39
CA LEU A 619 29.88 -4.68 6.84
C LEU A 619 30.41 -3.44 7.58
N LEU A 620 30.17 -2.26 7.02
CA LEU A 620 30.43 -0.98 7.66
C LEU A 620 29.16 -0.44 8.32
N VAL A 621 29.29 0.01 9.57
CA VAL A 621 28.24 0.66 10.34
C VAL A 621 28.57 2.15 10.44
N VAL A 622 27.83 2.96 9.70
CA VAL A 622 28.17 4.37 9.45
C VAL A 622 27.09 5.29 10.01
N PHE A 623 27.43 6.17 10.93
CA PHE A 623 26.56 7.24 11.39
C PHE A 623 26.63 8.44 10.44
N THR A 624 25.48 8.89 9.94
CA THR A 624 25.39 9.96 8.93
C THR A 624 25.49 11.37 9.50
N GLY A 625 25.58 11.53 10.82
CA GLY A 625 25.52 12.84 11.49
C GLY A 625 24.11 13.42 11.62
N GLN A 626 23.14 12.91 10.87
CA GLN A 626 21.75 13.36 10.87
C GLN A 626 20.92 12.52 11.85
N VAL A 627 19.91 13.12 12.50
CA VAL A 627 18.95 12.40 13.36
C VAL A 627 17.52 12.74 12.98
N ARG A 628 16.65 11.73 12.94
CA ARG A 628 15.23 11.91 12.61
C ARG A 628 14.35 11.14 13.58
N PRO A 629 13.45 11.82 14.32
CA PRO A 629 12.49 11.15 15.18
C PRO A 629 11.52 10.27 14.38
N ALA A 630 11.37 9.00 14.75
CA ALA A 630 10.56 8.01 14.05
C ALA A 630 9.03 8.26 14.14
N ARG A 631 8.55 8.96 15.16
CA ARG A 631 7.12 9.13 15.46
C ARG A 631 6.30 9.63 14.26
N ARG A 632 6.78 10.67 13.57
CA ARG A 632 6.04 11.25 12.42
C ARG A 632 5.96 10.29 11.22
N VAL A 633 6.98 9.45 11.04
CA VAL A 633 6.99 8.44 9.97
C VAL A 633 6.01 7.33 10.31
N LEU A 634 6.04 6.88 11.56
CA LEU A 634 5.13 5.86 12.07
C LEU A 634 3.66 6.30 11.92
N GLU A 635 3.36 7.57 12.26
CA GLU A 635 2.03 8.14 12.07
C GLU A 635 1.53 7.99 10.62
N LYS A 636 2.36 8.37 9.64
CA LYS A 636 2.00 8.26 8.21
C LYS A 636 1.82 6.82 7.74
N VAL A 637 2.77 5.94 8.07
CA VAL A 637 2.77 4.54 7.60
C VAL A 637 1.58 3.78 8.18
N VAL A 638 1.29 3.93 9.47
CA VAL A 638 0.15 3.28 10.13
C VAL A 638 -1.18 3.83 9.61
N THR A 639 -1.31 5.14 9.38
CA THR A 639 -2.53 5.69 8.76
C THR A 639 -2.78 5.09 7.36
N ARG A 640 -1.76 5.02 6.50
CA ARG A 640 -1.88 4.35 5.19
C ARG A 640 -2.25 2.87 5.32
N TYR A 641 -1.71 2.17 6.33
CA TYR A 641 -2.08 0.78 6.63
C TYR A 641 -3.55 0.63 7.05
N LEU A 642 -4.01 1.48 7.96
CA LEU A 642 -5.40 1.49 8.43
C LEU A 642 -6.37 1.85 7.31
N ARG A 643 -5.95 2.71 6.37
CA ARG A 643 -6.68 3.00 5.11
C ARG A 643 -6.71 1.83 4.14
N ARG A 644 -5.91 0.79 4.32
CA ARG A 644 -5.75 -0.33 3.38
C ARG A 644 -5.17 0.11 2.02
N ASP A 645 -4.20 1.02 2.06
CA ASP A 645 -3.39 1.35 0.87
C ASP A 645 -2.74 0.06 0.31
N ASN A 646 -3.08 -0.27 -0.94
CA ASN A 646 -2.65 -1.52 -1.58
C ASN A 646 -1.14 -1.57 -1.78
N LEU A 647 -0.53 -0.45 -2.18
CA LEU A 647 0.90 -0.37 -2.45
C LEU A 647 1.69 -0.60 -1.16
N LEU A 648 1.30 0.12 -0.10
CA LEU A 648 1.90 -0.05 1.22
C LEU A 648 1.71 -1.46 1.78
N ILE A 649 0.51 -2.04 1.65
CA ILE A 649 0.28 -3.42 2.11
C ILE A 649 1.18 -4.39 1.35
N SER A 650 1.29 -4.25 0.02
CA SER A 650 2.15 -5.10 -0.80
C SER A 650 3.60 -5.00 -0.35
N SER A 651 4.08 -3.79 -0.08
CA SER A 651 5.46 -3.53 0.31
C SER A 651 5.81 -4.07 1.69
N ILE A 652 4.93 -3.98 2.68
CA ILE A 652 5.16 -4.62 3.99
C ILE A 652 5.11 -6.16 3.87
N LYS A 653 4.25 -6.73 3.01
CA LYS A 653 4.28 -8.19 2.74
C LYS A 653 5.62 -8.61 2.15
N ARG A 654 6.11 -7.86 1.16
CA ARG A 654 7.38 -8.13 0.50
C ARG A 654 8.55 -8.01 1.48
N LEU A 655 8.57 -7.01 2.37
CA LEU A 655 9.58 -6.90 3.43
C LEU A 655 9.60 -8.13 4.35
N ALA A 656 8.44 -8.68 4.72
CA ALA A 656 8.37 -9.89 5.54
C ALA A 656 8.82 -11.16 4.78
N GLU A 657 8.58 -11.24 3.48
CA GLU A 657 9.10 -12.31 2.61
C GLU A 657 10.62 -12.23 2.46
N LEU A 658 11.13 -11.02 2.17
CA LEU A 658 12.56 -10.75 2.09
C LEU A 658 13.29 -11.07 3.39
N ALA A 659 12.66 -10.92 4.56
CA ALA A 659 13.24 -11.35 5.82
C ALA A 659 13.43 -12.87 5.92
N ARG A 660 12.55 -13.68 5.31
CA ARG A 660 12.72 -15.14 5.22
C ARG A 660 13.84 -15.48 4.25
N MET A 661 13.87 -14.84 3.09
CA MET A 661 14.96 -15.01 2.11
C MET A 661 16.32 -14.62 2.71
N GLY A 662 16.39 -13.50 3.44
CA GLY A 662 17.63 -13.04 4.07
C GLY A 662 18.13 -13.99 5.17
N ARG A 663 17.21 -14.66 5.87
CA ARG A 663 17.57 -15.74 6.80
C ARG A 663 18.24 -16.89 6.05
N GLU A 664 17.68 -17.31 4.92
CA GLU A 664 18.23 -18.40 4.10
C GLU A 664 19.61 -18.02 3.53
N ALA A 665 19.75 -16.82 2.99
CA ALA A 665 21.03 -16.28 2.50
C ALA A 665 22.13 -16.32 3.59
N LEU A 666 21.82 -15.82 4.79
CA LEU A 666 22.76 -15.90 5.93
C LEU A 666 23.09 -17.33 6.34
N MET A 667 22.11 -18.24 6.35
CA MET A 667 22.34 -19.66 6.69
C MET A 667 23.22 -20.36 5.65
N ASN A 668 23.19 -19.89 4.39
CA ASN A 668 24.04 -20.37 3.30
C ASN A 668 25.39 -19.62 3.19
N CYS A 669 25.65 -18.65 4.06
CA CYS A 669 26.80 -17.75 4.00
C CYS A 669 26.89 -16.92 2.70
N ASP A 670 25.75 -16.66 2.05
CA ASP A 670 25.67 -15.82 0.85
C ASP A 670 25.39 -14.35 1.24
N LEU A 671 26.48 -13.60 1.42
CA LEU A 671 26.39 -12.17 1.76
C LEU A 671 26.06 -11.29 0.56
N ASP A 672 26.28 -11.75 -0.67
CA ASP A 672 25.93 -10.97 -1.87
C ASP A 672 24.41 -11.00 -2.06
N GLU A 673 23.78 -12.16 -1.91
CA GLU A 673 22.31 -12.27 -1.89
C GLU A 673 21.69 -11.44 -0.74
N LEU A 674 22.31 -11.43 0.45
CA LEU A 674 21.86 -10.54 1.53
C LEU A 674 21.96 -9.06 1.14
N GLY A 675 23.01 -8.68 0.40
CA GLY A 675 23.20 -7.34 -0.14
C GLY A 675 22.05 -6.93 -1.07
N GLU A 676 21.71 -7.78 -2.04
CA GLU A 676 20.59 -7.54 -2.96
C GLU A 676 19.25 -7.41 -2.21
N ILE A 677 19.03 -8.25 -1.18
CA ILE A 677 17.86 -8.17 -0.31
C ILE A 677 17.82 -6.83 0.45
N MET A 678 18.96 -6.32 0.91
CA MET A 678 19.04 -5.01 1.57
C MET A 678 18.69 -3.87 0.60
N LEU A 679 19.12 -3.95 -0.65
CA LEU A 679 18.78 -2.96 -1.69
C LEU A 679 17.28 -2.96 -1.99
N GLU A 680 16.67 -4.14 -2.15
CA GLU A 680 15.22 -4.24 -2.36
C GLU A 680 14.46 -3.69 -1.14
N ALA A 681 14.89 -4.06 0.07
CA ALA A 681 14.30 -3.53 1.31
C ALA A 681 14.41 -2.01 1.39
N TRP A 682 15.53 -1.42 0.95
CA TRP A 682 15.72 0.02 0.91
C TRP A 682 14.75 0.71 -0.07
N ARG A 683 14.60 0.17 -1.28
CA ARG A 683 13.63 0.65 -2.27
C ARG A 683 12.20 0.62 -1.70
N LEU A 684 11.84 -0.47 -1.01
CA LEU A 684 10.52 -0.60 -0.37
C LEU A 684 10.34 0.41 0.78
N HIS A 685 11.37 0.70 1.58
CA HIS A 685 11.31 1.75 2.60
C HIS A 685 11.04 3.13 1.99
N GLN A 686 11.63 3.45 0.84
CA GLN A 686 11.36 4.69 0.09
C GLN A 686 9.91 4.76 -0.43
N GLU A 687 9.30 3.62 -0.73
CA GLU A 687 7.89 3.51 -1.12
C GLU A 687 6.93 3.72 0.08
N LEU A 688 7.34 3.29 1.27
CA LEU A 688 6.60 3.50 2.52
C LEU A 688 6.66 4.96 2.98
N ASP A 689 7.86 5.55 3.01
CA ASP A 689 8.10 6.96 3.29
C ASP A 689 9.18 7.52 2.33
N PRO A 690 8.81 8.32 1.31
CA PRO A 690 9.77 8.94 0.42
C PRO A 690 10.80 9.82 1.13
N TYR A 691 10.47 10.33 2.33
CA TYR A 691 11.36 11.13 3.16
C TYR A 691 12.32 10.30 4.03
N CYS A 692 12.30 8.97 3.89
CA CYS A 692 13.30 8.11 4.53
C CYS A 692 14.68 8.25 3.87
N SER A 693 14.78 8.86 2.68
CA SER A 693 16.05 9.33 2.11
C SER A 693 16.07 10.85 1.98
N ASN A 694 17.23 11.39 1.67
CA ASN A 694 17.46 12.79 1.35
C ASN A 694 18.73 12.91 0.49
N THR A 695 18.99 14.10 -0.06
CA THR A 695 20.14 14.33 -0.97
C THR A 695 21.48 13.91 -0.37
N PHE A 696 21.69 14.03 0.94
CA PHE A 696 22.92 13.57 1.58
C PHE A 696 23.03 12.04 1.55
N VAL A 697 21.96 11.35 1.93
CA VAL A 697 21.89 9.88 1.93
C VAL A 697 22.01 9.31 0.52
N ASP A 698 21.32 9.92 -0.46
CA ASP A 698 21.38 9.49 -1.85
C ASP A 698 22.81 9.59 -2.41
N ARG A 699 23.50 10.72 -2.16
CA ARG A 699 24.91 10.88 -2.57
C ARG A 699 25.86 9.93 -1.83
N LEU A 700 25.61 9.64 -0.55
CA LEU A 700 26.40 8.68 0.21
C LEU A 700 26.28 7.28 -0.40
N PHE A 701 25.08 6.88 -0.80
CA PHE A 701 24.84 5.59 -1.44
C PHE A 701 25.36 5.55 -2.88
N GLU A 702 25.24 6.62 -3.66
CA GLU A 702 25.89 6.73 -4.97
C GLU A 702 27.42 6.57 -4.89
N LEU A 703 28.06 7.13 -3.85
CA LEU A 703 29.49 6.94 -3.60
C LEU A 703 29.83 5.49 -3.21
N ALA A 704 28.98 4.85 -2.41
CA ALA A 704 29.21 3.50 -1.90
C ALA A 704 28.90 2.39 -2.93
N ASP A 705 27.99 2.63 -3.87
CA ASP A 705 27.46 1.66 -4.83
C ASP A 705 28.54 0.84 -5.59
N PRO A 706 29.63 1.43 -6.09
CA PRO A 706 30.68 0.66 -6.77
C PRO A 706 31.37 -0.38 -5.86
N PHE A 707 31.39 -0.16 -4.55
CA PHE A 707 32.09 -0.96 -3.55
C PHE A 707 31.18 -1.95 -2.81
N CYS A 708 29.86 -1.71 -2.84
CA CYS A 708 28.88 -2.46 -2.07
C CYS A 708 28.08 -3.45 -2.91
N CYS A 709 27.70 -4.57 -2.32
CA CYS A 709 26.64 -5.45 -2.84
C CYS A 709 25.28 -5.09 -2.22
N GLY A 710 25.25 -4.32 -1.12
CA GLY A 710 24.02 -3.76 -0.61
C GLY A 710 24.21 -2.68 0.45
N TYR A 711 23.21 -1.82 0.59
CA TYR A 711 23.20 -0.75 1.58
C TYR A 711 21.78 -0.32 1.92
N LYS A 712 21.61 0.24 3.12
CA LYS A 712 20.35 0.85 3.57
C LYS A 712 20.56 1.68 4.83
N LEU A 713 19.63 2.60 5.12
CA LEU A 713 19.51 3.14 6.49
C LEU A 713 18.82 2.15 7.43
N VAL A 714 19.17 2.23 8.70
CA VAL A 714 18.57 1.44 9.80
C VAL A 714 17.38 2.20 10.40
N GLY A 715 16.32 1.48 10.77
CA GLY A 715 15.12 2.09 11.37
C GLY A 715 14.30 2.95 10.40
N ALA A 716 13.73 4.06 10.90
CA ALA A 716 12.78 4.89 10.15
C ALA A 716 13.37 5.72 8.99
N GLY A 717 14.70 5.77 8.86
CA GLY A 717 15.42 6.53 7.83
C GLY A 717 15.41 8.05 8.03
N GLY A 718 15.86 8.77 7.00
CA GLY A 718 16.02 10.23 6.92
C GLY A 718 17.22 10.77 7.70
N GLY A 719 18.13 9.87 8.10
CA GLY A 719 19.29 10.10 8.94
C GLY A 719 19.63 8.85 9.75
N GLY A 720 20.53 8.98 10.72
CA GLY A 720 20.90 7.92 11.64
C GLY A 720 22.04 7.05 11.12
N PHE A 721 21.93 5.74 11.32
CA PHE A 721 22.95 4.79 10.88
C PHE A 721 22.61 4.19 9.51
N ALA A 722 23.64 4.04 8.68
CA ALA A 722 23.65 3.28 7.45
C ALA A 722 24.41 1.96 7.65
N LEU A 723 23.91 0.91 7.05
CA LEU A 723 24.65 -0.34 6.83
C LEU A 723 25.14 -0.33 5.40
N LEU A 724 26.45 -0.50 5.21
CA LEU A 724 27.08 -0.65 3.90
C LEU A 724 27.75 -2.02 3.86
N LEU A 725 27.22 -2.95 3.07
CA LEU A 725 27.77 -4.28 2.88
C LEU A 725 28.65 -4.28 1.63
N ALA A 726 29.97 -4.28 1.83
CA ALA A 726 30.94 -4.30 0.75
C ALA A 726 30.94 -5.64 -0.01
N LYS A 727 31.36 -5.63 -1.28
CA LYS A 727 31.53 -6.84 -2.11
C LYS A 727 32.60 -7.78 -1.54
N ASP A 728 33.66 -7.21 -0.97
CA ASP A 728 34.77 -7.94 -0.35
C ASP A 728 35.49 -7.05 0.68
N ALA A 729 36.45 -7.63 1.41
CA ALA A 729 37.21 -6.94 2.44
C ALA A 729 38.04 -5.76 1.90
N ASP A 730 38.58 -5.88 0.67
CA ASP A 730 39.37 -4.83 0.04
C ASP A 730 38.49 -3.62 -0.33
N SER A 731 37.29 -3.88 -0.81
CA SER A 731 36.27 -2.88 -1.12
C SER A 731 35.78 -2.18 0.14
N ALA A 732 35.58 -2.92 1.24
CA ALA A 732 35.25 -2.34 2.54
C ALA A 732 36.35 -1.40 3.04
N LYS A 733 37.62 -1.79 2.90
CA LYS A 733 38.77 -0.97 3.28
C LYS A 733 38.86 0.30 2.43
N LYS A 734 38.76 0.18 1.10
CA LYS A 734 38.76 1.34 0.18
C LYS A 734 37.62 2.32 0.51
N LEU A 735 36.42 1.80 0.76
CA LEU A 735 35.26 2.63 1.12
C LEU A 735 35.46 3.31 2.47
N ARG A 736 35.99 2.60 3.48
CA ARG A 736 36.35 3.18 4.78
C ARG A 736 37.36 4.31 4.62
N ASP A 737 38.42 4.11 3.85
CA ASP A 737 39.44 5.13 3.59
C ASP A 737 38.86 6.35 2.86
N LEU A 738 37.94 6.14 1.90
CA LEU A 738 37.25 7.23 1.19
C LEU A 738 36.37 8.07 2.12
N LEU A 739 35.63 7.43 3.02
CA LEU A 739 34.74 8.09 3.98
C LEU A 739 35.50 8.76 5.15
N GLN A 740 36.75 8.35 5.42
CA GLN A 740 37.57 8.90 6.51
C GLN A 740 38.62 9.92 6.06
N LYS A 741 38.81 10.15 4.75
CA LYS A 741 39.78 11.13 4.25
C LYS A 741 39.46 12.55 4.75
N ASP A 742 40.49 13.18 5.30
CA ASP A 742 40.48 14.48 5.99
C ASP A 742 39.89 15.61 5.11
N PRO A 743 38.95 16.44 5.64
CA PRO A 743 38.40 17.60 4.93
C PRO A 743 39.42 18.62 4.41
N HIS A 744 40.67 18.55 4.87
CA HIS A 744 41.73 19.52 4.57
C HIS A 744 42.64 19.19 3.38
N LEU A 745 42.40 18.11 2.62
CA LEU A 745 43.16 17.81 1.39
C LEU A 745 42.33 18.14 0.14
N GLU A 746 42.57 19.35 -0.38
CA GLU A 746 42.01 19.90 -1.62
C GLU A 746 42.50 19.12 -2.86
N GLU A 747 41.79 18.05 -3.21
CA GLU A 747 41.61 17.65 -4.61
C GLU A 747 40.34 16.79 -4.81
N TYR A 748 39.80 16.19 -3.73
CA TYR A 748 38.49 15.53 -3.66
C TYR A 748 37.87 15.66 -2.24
N GLY A 749 37.83 16.88 -1.69
CA GLY A 749 37.48 17.17 -0.29
C GLY A 749 36.23 16.43 0.21
N SER A 750 36.29 15.93 1.46
CA SER A 750 35.25 15.09 2.07
C SER A 750 33.90 15.82 2.13
N GLU A 751 33.02 15.53 1.19
CA GLU A 751 31.66 16.07 1.13
C GLU A 751 30.76 15.49 2.25
N PHE A 752 31.23 14.46 2.98
CA PHE A 752 30.46 13.68 3.93
C PHE A 752 31.08 13.71 5.34
N GLU A 753 30.43 14.40 6.28
CA GLU A 753 30.77 14.34 7.70
C GLU A 753 30.09 13.12 8.33
N VAL A 754 30.71 11.94 8.16
CA VAL A 754 30.20 10.66 8.69
C VAL A 754 31.15 10.06 9.73
N LYS A 755 30.60 9.27 10.65
CA LYS A 755 31.40 8.51 11.63
C LYS A 755 31.22 7.01 11.42
N ILE A 756 32.32 6.31 11.17
CA ILE A 756 32.33 4.84 11.08
C ILE A 756 32.61 4.27 12.47
N TYR A 757 31.75 3.37 12.94
CA TYR A 757 31.92 2.69 14.22
C TYR A 757 32.58 1.33 14.02
N ASN A 758 33.44 0.95 14.96
CA ASN A 758 33.81 -0.46 15.08
C ASN A 758 32.65 -1.17 15.77
N TRP A 759 32.35 -2.38 15.34
CA TRP A 759 31.24 -3.13 15.90
C TRP A 759 31.62 -4.58 16.11
N ALA A 760 31.00 -5.19 17.12
CA ALA A 760 31.14 -6.61 17.43
C ALA A 760 29.77 -7.21 17.73
N LEU A 761 29.59 -8.48 17.38
CA LEU A 761 28.40 -9.24 17.76
C LEU A 761 28.27 -9.27 19.29
N PHE A 762 27.09 -8.97 19.83
CA PHE A 762 26.83 -9.07 21.27
C PHE A 762 26.49 -10.50 21.70
#